data_AF-A0A6G2Q6I6-F1
#
_entry.id   AF-A0A6G2Q6I6-F1
#
_cell.length_a   1.000
_cell.length_b   1.000
_cell.length_c   1.000
_cell.angle_alpha   90.00
_cell.angle_beta   90.00
_cell.angle_gamma   90.00
#
_symmetry.space_group_name_H-M   'P 1'
#
loop_
_entity.id
_entity.type
_entity.pdbx_description
1 polymer ?
#
loop_
_entity_poly.entity_id
_entity_poly.type
_entity_poly.pdbx_seq_one_letter_code
_entity_poly.pdbx_strand_id
1 'polypeptide(L)'
;MSETAAPADPSAPNSAAAPSNSPAPVASRVEDVLPLSPLQEGILFHALYDEDETDVYVAQLLLDLAGPLDAERLRAAADAVLRRHTNLRAGFLRRASGEPAQVVRRDVQVPWAETDLSGLGEAEQAAAVKTLLAEDRTRRFDLARPPLLRFTLVRTGPLSHRLLLTYHHILLDGWSWPVLVRELLALHDAGPGKAALPPVTPYASFLRWLGTRDTGAARDAWGRALAGLSGGTRTAPVSAAPSGPLPHRVETVLPEPLTERLTALARAHRITPGTLLQGAWALLLGNRLRSYDVVFGAVVSGRSPELPGVADIVGLCLNTVPVRVRIDPAESLMSLFTRLQDEQASLIEHHHLGLTEIQRTADAGELFDSCVAFQNYQADAEGLAALSALSTGDLQVTGVDPHDAAHYPLSLTAIPGERLRLQIDHRPDVFDTEDAQALLDRLVRLLTAVADDPDRPSGSVDLLSPAERHRVLVSFNDTAREEDFAEVTDRVRRQAELRPDAVAVTDDTGRAHTYAELVARADTLALRLRAEGVGEGELVAVLSEPTARVPVALLGILGAGAAYVPLDPEGPVVRTADLLASGGVSRLLAAPEQRARAEEIAAAVPAVRLLFLDDRHDDAEPQAAPVPPPTAGGRDALAYICFTSGSTGRPKG
;
A
#
# COMPACT_ATOMS: atom_id res chain seq x y z
N MET A 1 0.04 31.28 93.69
CA MET A 1 0.09 31.25 92.22
C MET A 1 0.92 30.04 91.80
N SER A 2 0.73 28.85 92.39
CA SER A 2 -0.39 27.90 92.25
C SER A 2 -0.57 27.50 90.78
N GLU A 3 -0.29 26.29 90.33
CA GLU A 3 0.17 25.01 90.92
C GLU A 3 0.68 24.15 89.71
N THR A 4 1.84 23.48 89.71
CA THR A 4 2.08 22.06 90.11
C THR A 4 1.15 21.07 89.35
N ALA A 5 1.53 19.92 88.79
CA ALA A 5 2.59 18.97 89.13
C ALA A 5 2.75 17.88 88.02
N ALA A 6 3.90 17.21 87.98
CA ALA A 6 4.03 15.78 87.55
C ALA A 6 3.38 14.86 88.65
N PRO A 7 3.39 13.49 88.65
CA PRO A 7 4.11 12.51 87.81
C PRO A 7 3.39 11.12 87.58
N ALA A 8 4.11 10.19 86.93
CA ALA A 8 4.27 8.72 87.17
C ALA A 8 3.10 7.70 87.25
N ASP A 9 3.19 6.69 86.36
CA ASP A 9 3.13 5.19 86.51
C ASP A 9 1.91 4.54 87.23
N PRO A 10 1.36 3.34 86.87
CA PRO A 10 2.12 2.10 86.56
C PRO A 10 1.46 1.06 85.61
N SER A 11 2.20 -0.04 85.40
CA SER A 11 1.74 -1.42 85.12
C SER A 11 1.57 -1.90 83.66
N ALA A 12 2.59 -2.62 83.21
CA ALA A 12 2.50 -3.73 82.24
C ALA A 12 1.70 -4.92 82.88
N PRO A 13 1.16 -5.92 82.13
CA PRO A 13 1.96 -6.79 81.26
C PRO A 13 1.31 -7.35 79.96
N ASN A 14 2.20 -7.79 79.07
CA ASN A 14 2.10 -8.89 78.09
C ASN A 14 0.94 -8.95 77.08
N SER A 15 1.29 -8.82 75.79
CA SER A 15 1.00 -9.87 74.80
C SER A 15 1.94 -9.75 73.61
N ALA A 16 2.53 -10.88 73.23
CA ALA A 16 3.44 -11.04 72.11
C ALA A 16 2.69 -11.22 70.77
N ALA A 17 3.11 -10.50 69.72
CA ALA A 17 2.99 -10.79 68.28
C ALA A 17 3.37 -9.49 67.53
N ALA A 18 4.07 -9.41 66.40
CA ALA A 18 4.63 -10.33 65.43
C ALA A 18 5.74 -9.55 64.68
N PRO A 19 6.70 -10.20 63.99
CA PRO A 19 7.79 -9.49 63.32
C PRO A 19 7.24 -8.63 62.17
N SER A 20 7.61 -7.35 62.21
CA SER A 20 7.37 -6.37 61.15
C SER A 20 7.97 -6.90 59.84
N ASN A 21 7.10 -7.23 58.88
CA ASN A 21 7.50 -7.61 57.54
C ASN A 21 7.62 -6.32 56.70
N SER A 22 8.73 -5.61 56.87
CA SER A 22 9.12 -4.54 55.95
C SER A 22 9.69 -5.18 54.67
N PRO A 23 9.19 -4.86 53.47
CA PRO A 23 9.74 -5.43 52.24
C PRO A 23 11.19 -4.99 52.05
N ALA A 24 12.08 -5.95 51.86
CA ALA A 24 13.48 -5.72 51.56
C ALA A 24 13.64 -4.81 50.32
N PRO A 25 14.67 -3.94 50.27
CA PRO A 25 14.83 -2.99 49.18
C PRO A 25 14.98 -3.70 47.82
N VAL A 26 14.29 -3.16 46.81
CA VAL A 26 14.17 -3.62 45.41
C VAL A 26 15.52 -3.89 44.70
N ALA A 27 16.63 -3.40 45.27
CA ALA A 27 17.99 -3.58 44.75
C ALA A 27 18.51 -5.03 44.78
N SER A 28 17.95 -5.93 45.59
CA SER A 28 18.49 -7.31 45.74
C SER A 28 18.12 -8.28 44.61
N ARG A 29 17.16 -7.92 43.74
CA ARG A 29 16.62 -8.79 42.66
C ARG A 29 17.04 -8.39 41.24
N VAL A 30 17.79 -7.30 41.07
CA VAL A 30 18.28 -6.83 39.77
C VAL A 30 19.67 -7.42 39.51
N GLU A 31 19.85 -8.01 38.33
CA GLU A 31 21.14 -8.54 37.87
C GLU A 31 21.92 -7.47 37.09
N ASP A 32 21.25 -6.79 36.16
CA ASP A 32 21.87 -5.82 35.27
C ASP A 32 20.85 -4.77 34.78
N VAL A 33 21.35 -3.62 34.31
CA VAL A 33 20.57 -2.56 33.68
C VAL A 33 21.23 -2.17 32.35
N LEU A 34 20.56 -2.48 31.24
CA LEU A 34 21.09 -2.32 29.90
C LEU A 34 20.33 -1.23 29.12
N PRO A 35 20.97 -0.56 28.14
CA PRO A 35 20.26 0.31 27.19
C PRO A 35 19.37 -0.53 26.27
N LEU A 36 18.45 0.10 25.53
CA LEU A 36 17.67 -0.59 24.50
C LEU A 36 18.40 -0.56 23.16
N SER A 37 18.15 -1.55 22.31
CA SER A 37 18.47 -1.41 20.89
C SER A 37 17.47 -0.45 20.22
N PRO A 38 17.82 0.16 19.06
CA PRO A 38 16.92 1.11 18.42
C PRO A 38 15.53 0.55 18.08
N LEU A 39 15.45 -0.71 17.66
CA LEU A 39 14.15 -1.34 17.40
C LEU A 39 13.37 -1.63 18.69
N GLN A 40 14.04 -1.99 19.79
CA GLN A 40 13.38 -2.15 21.09
C GLN A 40 12.75 -0.83 21.56
N GLU A 41 13.40 0.32 21.32
CA GLU A 41 12.83 1.64 21.64
C GLU A 41 11.56 1.92 20.84
N GLY A 42 11.56 1.64 19.54
CA GLY A 42 10.39 1.80 18.68
C GLY A 42 9.22 0.91 19.10
N ILE A 43 9.48 -0.37 19.39
CA ILE A 43 8.46 -1.30 19.88
C ILE A 43 7.90 -0.87 21.24
N LEU A 44 8.77 -0.47 22.17
CA LEU A 44 8.35 0.01 23.49
C LEU A 44 7.46 1.27 23.37
N PHE A 45 7.77 2.17 22.43
CA PHE A 45 6.94 3.34 22.17
C PHE A 45 5.55 2.95 21.67
N HIS A 46 5.45 2.03 20.70
CA HIS A 46 4.16 1.55 20.18
C HIS A 46 3.33 0.83 21.26
N ALA A 47 3.93 -0.08 22.02
CA ALA A 47 3.21 -0.85 23.05
C ALA A 47 2.64 0.04 24.17
N LEU A 48 3.30 1.17 24.49
CA LEU A 48 2.84 2.12 25.51
C LEU A 48 1.79 3.12 25.00
N TYR A 49 1.71 3.35 23.68
CA TYR A 49 0.77 4.32 23.11
C TYR A 49 -0.61 3.70 22.82
N ASP A 50 -0.64 2.38 22.63
CA ASP A 50 -1.79 1.62 22.16
C ASP A 50 -2.30 0.69 23.27
N GLU A 51 -2.75 1.26 24.40
CA GLU A 51 -3.14 0.48 25.58
C GLU A 51 -4.46 -0.30 25.41
N ASP A 52 -5.33 0.16 24.51
CA ASP A 52 -6.72 -0.31 24.36
C ASP A 52 -6.94 -1.38 23.27
N GLU A 53 -5.93 -1.65 22.43
CA GLU A 53 -6.02 -2.62 21.31
C GLU A 53 -5.13 -3.87 21.50
N THR A 54 -5.28 -4.85 20.58
CA THR A 54 -4.48 -6.08 20.60
C THR A 54 -3.01 -5.76 20.32
N ASP A 55 -2.11 -6.23 21.18
CA ASP A 55 -0.67 -6.02 20.99
C ASP A 55 -0.14 -6.86 19.82
N VAL A 56 0.09 -6.20 18.68
CA VAL A 56 0.64 -6.81 17.46
C VAL A 56 2.04 -7.40 17.65
N TYR A 57 2.77 -7.04 18.72
CA TYR A 57 4.09 -7.59 19.04
C TYR A 57 4.05 -8.83 19.93
N VAL A 58 2.85 -9.31 20.30
CA VAL A 58 2.67 -10.65 20.87
C VAL A 58 2.76 -11.68 19.76
N ALA A 59 3.89 -12.37 19.76
CA ALA A 59 4.25 -13.42 18.81
C ALA A 59 4.02 -14.81 19.43
N GLN A 60 3.68 -15.78 18.60
CA GLN A 60 3.43 -17.16 19.01
C GLN A 60 4.23 -18.12 18.13
N LEU A 61 4.76 -19.18 18.73
CA LEU A 61 5.39 -20.30 18.03
C LEU A 61 4.72 -21.58 18.52
N LEU A 62 4.04 -22.28 17.62
CA LEU A 62 3.45 -23.59 17.91
C LEU A 62 4.36 -24.69 17.38
N LEU A 63 4.74 -25.62 18.24
CA LEU A 63 5.54 -26.79 17.90
C LEU A 63 4.66 -28.04 18.00
N ASP A 64 4.61 -28.84 16.94
CA ASP A 64 4.08 -30.20 17.01
C ASP A 64 5.18 -31.15 17.45
N LEU A 65 4.91 -31.92 18.50
CA LEU A 65 5.86 -32.83 19.14
C LEU A 65 5.30 -34.26 19.12
N ALA A 66 6.10 -35.21 18.66
CA ALA A 66 5.75 -36.62 18.60
C ALA A 66 6.75 -37.47 19.39
N GLY A 67 6.25 -38.37 20.22
CA GLY A 67 7.06 -39.24 21.07
C GLY A 67 6.74 -39.12 22.57
N PRO A 68 7.42 -39.89 23.43
CA PRO A 68 7.21 -39.83 24.87
C PRO A 68 7.72 -38.50 25.42
N LEU A 69 6.84 -37.75 26.09
CA LEU A 69 7.14 -36.44 26.66
C LEU A 69 6.93 -36.46 28.19
N ASP A 70 7.96 -36.05 28.92
CA ASP A 70 7.88 -35.80 30.36
C ASP A 70 7.66 -34.29 30.59
N ALA A 71 6.44 -33.92 30.97
CA ALA A 71 6.03 -32.51 31.09
C ALA A 71 6.84 -31.75 32.14
N GLU A 72 7.20 -32.40 33.26
CA GLU A 72 7.99 -31.77 34.32
C GLU A 72 9.44 -31.56 33.86
N ARG A 73 10.00 -32.49 33.07
CA ARG A 73 11.32 -32.27 32.45
C ARG A 73 11.30 -31.13 31.45
N LEU A 74 10.25 -31.04 30.63
CA LEU A 74 10.14 -29.99 29.63
C LEU A 74 9.98 -28.61 30.29
N ARG A 75 9.19 -28.54 31.37
CA ARG A 75 9.08 -27.34 32.20
C ARG A 75 10.43 -26.95 32.82
N ALA A 76 11.14 -27.91 33.40
CA ALA A 76 12.47 -27.66 33.98
C ALA A 76 13.50 -27.22 32.92
N ALA A 77 13.39 -27.74 31.69
CA ALA A 77 14.19 -27.31 30.55
C ALA A 77 13.87 -25.86 30.16
N ALA A 78 12.58 -25.47 30.12
CA ALA A 78 12.16 -24.10 29.86
C ALA A 78 12.71 -23.12 30.91
N ASP A 79 12.65 -23.47 32.19
CA ASP A 79 13.27 -22.68 33.27
C ASP A 79 14.81 -22.58 33.14
N ALA A 80 15.46 -23.63 32.65
CA ALA A 80 16.91 -23.62 32.40
C ALA A 80 17.27 -22.70 31.22
N VAL A 81 16.51 -22.73 30.13
CA VAL A 81 16.67 -21.81 28.98
C VAL A 81 16.47 -20.36 29.41
N LEU A 82 15.43 -20.08 30.20
CA LEU A 82 15.14 -18.74 30.72
C LEU A 82 16.28 -18.21 31.61
N ARG A 83 16.87 -19.05 32.47
CA ARG A 83 18.03 -18.65 33.28
C ARG A 83 19.30 -18.45 32.45
N ARG A 84 19.46 -19.27 31.41
CA ARG A 84 20.64 -19.30 30.55
C ARG A 84 20.77 -18.06 29.67
N HIS A 85 19.66 -17.49 29.20
CA HIS A 85 19.64 -16.27 28.37
C HIS A 85 19.17 -15.06 29.18
N THR A 86 20.10 -14.16 29.51
CA THR A 86 19.82 -12.98 30.35
C THR A 86 18.69 -12.10 29.80
N ASN A 87 18.60 -11.96 28.46
CA ASN A 87 17.59 -11.10 27.84
C ASN A 87 16.15 -11.59 28.10
N LEU A 88 15.93 -12.89 28.28
CA LEU A 88 14.59 -13.45 28.56
C LEU A 88 14.05 -13.06 29.94
N ARG A 89 14.92 -12.55 30.82
CA ARG A 89 14.60 -12.06 32.18
C ARG A 89 14.51 -10.54 32.24
N ALA A 90 14.56 -9.85 31.09
CA ALA A 90 14.51 -8.41 31.02
C ALA A 90 13.07 -7.88 31.08
N GLY A 91 12.86 -6.86 31.92
CA GLY A 91 11.71 -5.96 31.85
C GLY A 91 12.12 -4.58 31.35
N PHE A 92 11.21 -3.84 30.75
CA PHE A 92 11.46 -2.54 30.14
C PHE A 92 10.79 -1.45 30.98
N LEU A 93 11.62 -0.58 31.56
CA LEU A 93 11.17 0.50 32.44
C LEU A 93 11.80 1.83 32.00
N ARG A 94 11.20 2.94 32.43
CA ARG A 94 11.84 4.25 32.30
C ARG A 94 12.67 4.55 33.53
N ARG A 95 13.87 5.08 33.32
CA ARG A 95 14.71 5.69 34.37
C ARG A 95 14.03 6.95 34.89
N ALA A 96 14.48 7.44 36.05
CA ALA A 96 14.03 8.73 36.58
C ALA A 96 14.35 9.91 35.62
N SER A 97 15.36 9.75 34.75
CA SER A 97 15.68 10.70 33.66
C SER A 97 14.67 10.69 32.50
N GLY A 98 13.74 9.72 32.46
CA GLY A 98 12.79 9.52 31.37
C GLY A 98 13.26 8.55 30.28
N GLU A 99 14.55 8.24 30.23
CA GLU A 99 15.15 7.30 29.27
C GLU A 99 14.68 5.86 29.52
N PRO A 100 14.30 5.10 28.47
CA PRO A 100 13.98 3.69 28.63
C PRO A 100 15.24 2.88 28.96
N ALA A 101 15.07 1.82 29.74
CA ALA A 101 16.12 0.88 30.11
C ALA A 101 15.57 -0.54 30.25
N GLN A 102 16.40 -1.51 29.89
CA GLN A 102 16.13 -2.92 30.16
C GLN A 102 16.67 -3.23 31.54
N VAL A 103 15.85 -3.83 32.41
CA VAL A 103 16.26 -4.25 33.75
C VAL A 103 16.14 -5.76 33.84
N VAL A 104 17.31 -6.41 33.89
CA VAL A 104 17.43 -7.87 33.98
C VAL A 104 17.23 -8.30 35.42
N ARG A 105 16.31 -9.24 35.66
CA ARG A 105 16.03 -9.80 37.00
C ARG A 105 16.85 -11.07 37.23
N ARG A 106 17.37 -11.25 38.44
CA ARG A 106 18.14 -12.45 38.84
C ARG A 106 17.28 -13.72 38.78
N ASP A 107 16.17 -13.72 39.50
CA ASP A 107 15.31 -14.88 39.62
C ASP A 107 13.94 -14.60 39.01
N VAL A 108 13.62 -15.33 37.96
CA VAL A 108 12.32 -15.33 37.29
C VAL A 108 11.96 -16.79 37.00
N GLN A 109 10.69 -17.13 37.17
CA GLN A 109 10.16 -18.48 36.86
C GLN A 109 9.37 -18.40 35.57
N VAL A 110 9.45 -19.45 34.75
CA VAL A 110 8.68 -19.51 33.52
C VAL A 110 7.18 -19.65 33.82
N PRO A 111 6.30 -18.81 33.27
CA PRO A 111 4.86 -19.05 33.28
C PRO A 111 4.57 -20.28 32.43
N TRP A 112 4.00 -21.31 33.05
CA TRP A 112 3.74 -22.61 32.45
C TRP A 112 2.28 -23.01 32.65
N ALA A 113 1.62 -23.42 31.57
CA ALA A 113 0.28 -23.98 31.59
C ALA A 113 0.26 -25.34 30.89
N GLU A 114 -0.66 -26.21 31.31
CA GLU A 114 -0.90 -27.50 30.66
C GLU A 114 -2.38 -27.65 30.35
N THR A 115 -2.70 -28.22 29.19
CA THR A 115 -4.07 -28.50 28.77
C THR A 115 -4.11 -29.90 28.18
N ASP A 116 -5.09 -30.70 28.60
CA ASP A 116 -5.29 -32.05 28.09
C ASP A 116 -6.51 -32.08 27.18
N LEU A 117 -6.28 -32.31 25.89
CA LEU A 117 -7.29 -32.46 24.85
C LEU A 117 -7.34 -33.91 24.33
N SER A 118 -6.57 -34.82 24.91
CA SER A 118 -6.44 -36.21 24.41
C SER A 118 -7.75 -37.01 24.46
N GLY A 119 -8.72 -36.57 25.25
CA GLY A 119 -10.06 -37.14 25.31
C GLY A 119 -11.04 -36.66 24.23
N LEU A 120 -10.67 -35.65 23.43
CA LEU A 120 -11.50 -35.09 22.37
C LEU A 120 -11.22 -35.74 21.02
N GLY A 121 -12.18 -35.70 20.08
CA GLY A 121 -11.95 -36.12 18.69
C GLY A 121 -11.03 -35.14 17.94
N GLU A 122 -10.36 -35.60 16.88
CA GLU A 122 -9.35 -34.80 16.15
C GLU A 122 -9.85 -33.42 15.70
N ALA A 123 -11.07 -33.33 15.15
CA ALA A 123 -11.67 -32.07 14.73
C ALA A 123 -11.94 -31.12 15.91
N GLU A 124 -12.36 -31.66 17.06
CA GLU A 124 -12.60 -30.90 18.30
C GLU A 124 -11.28 -30.45 18.91
N GLN A 125 -10.24 -31.28 18.89
CA GLN A 125 -8.89 -30.91 19.30
C GLN A 125 -8.37 -29.74 18.46
N ALA A 126 -8.48 -29.83 17.13
CA ALA A 126 -8.04 -28.77 16.22
C ALA A 126 -8.77 -27.43 16.50
N ALA A 127 -10.10 -27.49 16.72
CA ALA A 127 -10.89 -26.32 17.08
C ALA A 127 -10.47 -25.74 18.45
N ALA A 128 -10.28 -26.59 19.46
CA ALA A 128 -9.85 -26.17 20.79
C ALA A 128 -8.45 -25.55 20.80
N VAL A 129 -7.49 -26.10 20.04
CA VAL A 129 -6.16 -25.51 19.87
C VAL A 129 -6.25 -24.13 19.20
N LYS A 130 -7.09 -23.98 18.17
CA LYS A 130 -7.31 -22.69 17.50
C LYS A 130 -7.87 -21.64 18.47
N THR A 131 -8.84 -22.02 19.30
CA THR A 131 -9.38 -21.15 20.35
C THR A 131 -8.31 -20.78 21.37
N LEU A 132 -7.51 -21.75 21.83
CA LEU A 132 -6.43 -21.52 22.79
C LEU A 132 -5.38 -20.55 22.25
N LEU A 133 -4.99 -20.67 20.98
CA LEU A 133 -4.06 -19.74 20.33
C LEU A 133 -4.62 -18.31 20.31
N ALA A 134 -5.88 -18.15 19.89
CA ALA A 134 -6.54 -16.86 19.80
C ALA A 134 -6.71 -16.19 21.18
N GLU A 135 -7.19 -16.94 22.17
CA GLU A 135 -7.35 -16.47 23.55
C GLU A 135 -5.98 -16.10 24.14
N ASP A 136 -4.98 -16.95 23.98
CA ASP A 136 -3.63 -16.66 24.45
C ASP A 136 -3.09 -15.37 23.82
N ARG A 137 -3.21 -15.19 22.50
CA ARG A 137 -2.64 -14.04 21.79
C ARG A 137 -3.21 -12.69 22.27
N THR A 138 -4.46 -12.67 22.70
CA THR A 138 -5.10 -11.45 23.25
C THR A 138 -4.59 -11.06 24.65
N ARG A 139 -3.92 -11.97 25.36
CA ARG A 139 -3.33 -11.68 26.68
C ARG A 139 -2.00 -10.94 26.54
N ARG A 140 -2.06 -9.61 26.67
CA ARG A 140 -0.90 -8.69 26.63
C ARG A 140 0.11 -8.98 27.74
N PHE A 141 1.36 -8.60 27.50
CA PHE A 141 2.40 -8.59 28.52
C PHE A 141 2.55 -7.18 29.13
N ASP A 142 2.70 -7.09 30.45
CA ASP A 142 3.18 -5.86 31.09
C ASP A 142 4.70 -5.82 30.90
N LEU A 143 5.18 -4.94 30.01
CA LEU A 143 6.61 -4.86 29.67
C LEU A 143 7.51 -4.55 30.86
N ALA A 144 6.99 -3.95 31.94
CA ALA A 144 7.76 -3.69 33.14
C ALA A 144 7.92 -4.93 34.06
N ARG A 145 7.16 -6.00 33.82
CA ARG A 145 7.10 -7.21 34.65
C ARG A 145 7.57 -8.45 33.90
N PRO A 146 8.88 -8.77 33.93
CA PRO A 146 9.38 -10.00 33.33
C PRO A 146 8.88 -11.25 34.09
N PRO A 147 8.77 -12.40 33.40
CA PRO A 147 9.22 -12.62 32.03
C PRO A 147 8.14 -12.26 30.99
N LEU A 148 8.57 -11.77 29.83
CA LEU A 148 7.67 -11.43 28.71
C LEU A 148 7.52 -12.61 27.72
N LEU A 149 7.49 -13.82 28.29
CA LEU A 149 7.28 -15.07 27.56
C LEU A 149 6.54 -16.08 28.47
N ARG A 150 5.85 -17.02 27.85
CA ARG A 150 5.10 -18.09 28.53
C ARG A 150 4.99 -19.33 27.64
N PHE A 151 4.79 -20.48 28.27
CA PHE A 151 4.61 -21.76 27.59
C PHE A 151 3.28 -22.40 27.96
N THR A 152 2.64 -23.02 26.98
CA THR A 152 1.45 -23.86 27.17
C THR A 152 1.68 -25.20 26.48
N LEU A 153 1.75 -26.28 27.26
CA LEU A 153 1.82 -27.65 26.74
C LEU A 153 0.40 -28.20 26.56
N VAL A 154 0.07 -28.61 25.34
CA VAL A 154 -1.21 -29.23 24.99
C VAL A 154 -0.98 -30.71 24.69
N ARG A 155 -1.65 -31.59 25.43
CA ARG A 155 -1.64 -33.04 25.15
C ARG A 155 -2.79 -33.39 24.22
N THR A 156 -2.49 -33.90 23.03
CA THR A 156 -3.48 -34.32 22.01
C THR A 156 -3.59 -35.84 21.91
N GLY A 157 -2.61 -36.56 22.45
CA GLY A 157 -2.64 -38.02 22.57
C GLY A 157 -1.51 -38.54 23.48
N PRO A 158 -1.32 -39.87 23.57
CA PRO A 158 -0.31 -40.47 24.43
C PRO A 158 1.14 -40.21 23.96
N LEU A 159 1.34 -39.97 22.67
CA LEU A 159 2.65 -39.68 22.04
C LEU A 159 2.54 -38.46 21.09
N SER A 160 1.51 -37.63 21.27
CA SER A 160 1.24 -36.48 20.43
C SER A 160 0.95 -35.29 21.32
N HIS A 161 1.74 -34.23 21.15
CA HIS A 161 1.71 -33.04 21.96
C HIS A 161 1.91 -31.81 21.09
N ARG A 162 1.43 -30.67 21.57
CA ARG A 162 1.75 -29.36 21.00
C ARG A 162 2.32 -28.46 22.08
N LEU A 163 3.39 -27.74 21.79
CA LEU A 163 3.96 -26.74 22.69
C LEU A 163 3.79 -25.36 22.08
N LEU A 164 3.00 -24.52 22.74
CA LEU A 164 2.86 -23.11 22.41
C LEU A 164 3.87 -22.29 23.23
N LEU A 165 4.76 -21.59 22.55
CA LEU A 165 5.60 -20.53 23.10
C LEU A 165 5.02 -19.18 22.67
N THR A 166 4.55 -18.39 23.64
CA THR A 166 4.11 -17.01 23.40
C THR A 166 5.10 -16.05 24.02
N TYR A 167 5.53 -15.05 23.27
CA TYR A 167 6.53 -14.09 23.70
C TYR A 167 6.26 -12.70 23.13
N HIS A 168 6.77 -11.68 23.78
CA HIS A 168 6.79 -10.34 23.20
C HIS A 168 8.03 -10.19 22.32
N HIS A 169 7.85 -9.68 21.08
CA HIS A 169 8.92 -9.55 20.08
C HIS A 169 10.07 -8.61 20.51
N ILE A 170 9.90 -7.87 21.62
CA ILE A 170 10.93 -7.01 22.22
C ILE A 170 12.07 -7.84 22.85
N LEU A 171 11.80 -9.10 23.20
CA LEU A 171 12.77 -10.01 23.80
C LEU A 171 13.62 -10.75 22.77
N LEU A 172 13.06 -11.12 21.62
CA LEU A 172 13.73 -12.03 20.68
C LEU A 172 13.15 -11.89 19.27
N ASP A 173 13.91 -12.35 18.28
CA ASP A 173 13.60 -12.29 16.87
C ASP A 173 13.50 -13.66 16.18
N GLY A 174 13.16 -13.67 14.89
CA GLY A 174 13.06 -14.89 14.08
C GLY A 174 14.34 -15.75 14.04
N TRP A 175 15.51 -15.18 14.34
CA TRP A 175 16.78 -15.91 14.43
C TRP A 175 17.00 -16.54 15.81
N SER A 176 16.29 -16.03 16.82
CA SER A 176 16.45 -16.45 18.21
C SER A 176 15.66 -17.71 18.55
N TRP A 177 14.44 -17.88 18.01
CA TRP A 177 13.62 -19.03 18.38
C TRP A 177 14.19 -20.39 17.95
N PRO A 178 14.89 -20.58 16.80
CA PRO A 178 15.48 -21.88 16.46
C PRO A 178 16.57 -22.29 17.48
N VAL A 179 17.33 -21.31 17.97
CA VAL A 179 18.32 -21.51 19.04
C VAL A 179 17.63 -21.94 20.34
N LEU A 180 16.53 -21.27 20.70
CA LEU A 180 15.76 -21.60 21.90
C LEU A 180 15.14 -23.00 21.86
N VAL A 181 14.52 -23.37 20.74
CA VAL A 181 13.92 -24.70 20.56
C VAL A 181 14.98 -25.79 20.64
N ARG A 182 16.12 -25.61 19.96
CA ARG A 182 17.26 -26.54 20.03
C ARG A 182 17.74 -26.74 21.46
N GLU A 183 17.95 -25.66 22.21
CA GLU A 183 18.42 -25.76 23.59
C GLU A 183 17.37 -26.38 24.52
N LEU A 184 16.09 -26.05 24.33
CA LEU A 184 14.98 -26.62 25.10
C LEU A 184 14.92 -28.14 24.96
N LEU A 185 14.99 -28.66 23.73
CA LEU A 185 14.95 -30.09 23.46
C LEU A 185 16.18 -30.82 24.01
N ALA A 186 17.38 -30.25 23.79
CA ALA A 186 18.62 -30.82 24.32
C ALA A 186 18.61 -30.90 25.87
N LEU A 187 18.03 -29.90 26.55
CA LEU A 187 17.87 -29.89 27.99
C LEU A 187 16.82 -30.88 28.48
N HIS A 188 15.71 -31.03 27.75
CA HIS A 188 14.69 -32.04 28.02
C HIS A 188 15.28 -33.46 27.95
N ASP A 189 15.99 -33.77 26.86
CA ASP A 189 16.52 -35.11 26.58
C ASP A 189 17.61 -35.53 27.56
N ALA A 190 18.57 -34.65 27.83
CA ALA A 190 19.65 -34.95 28.78
C ALA A 190 19.17 -35.03 30.24
N GLY A 191 18.09 -34.31 30.56
CA GLY A 191 17.59 -34.11 31.91
C GLY A 191 18.35 -33.06 32.73
N PRO A 192 17.87 -32.74 33.94
CA PRO A 192 18.36 -31.62 34.73
C PRO A 192 19.87 -31.67 35.00
N GLY A 193 20.59 -30.62 34.59
CA GLY A 193 22.02 -30.42 34.88
C GLY A 193 22.99 -31.32 34.10
N LYS A 194 22.50 -32.07 33.10
CA LYS A 194 23.31 -33.04 32.35
C LYS A 194 23.58 -32.66 30.89
N ALA A 195 22.87 -31.69 30.33
CA ALA A 195 23.09 -31.24 28.96
C ALA A 195 24.42 -30.46 28.84
N ALA A 196 25.24 -30.82 27.86
CA ALA A 196 26.44 -30.07 27.49
C ALA A 196 26.09 -29.08 26.36
N LEU A 197 25.59 -27.89 26.74
CA LEU A 197 25.33 -26.81 25.78
C LEU A 197 26.57 -25.93 25.59
N PRO A 198 26.79 -25.35 24.39
CA PRO A 198 27.91 -24.43 24.15
C PRO A 198 27.81 -23.17 25.03
N PRO A 199 28.88 -22.38 25.18
CA PRO A 199 28.79 -21.09 25.85
C PRO A 199 27.83 -20.12 25.14
N VAL A 200 27.07 -19.34 25.90
CA VAL A 200 26.17 -18.30 25.34
C VAL A 200 26.96 -17.02 25.10
N THR A 201 26.76 -16.40 23.94
CA THR A 201 27.13 -14.99 23.72
C THR A 201 26.01 -14.11 24.25
N PRO A 202 26.21 -13.33 25.33
CA PRO A 202 25.11 -12.56 25.94
C PRO A 202 24.63 -11.43 25.03
N TYR A 203 23.32 -11.15 25.01
CA TYR A 203 22.75 -10.01 24.27
C TYR A 203 23.37 -8.65 24.66
N ALA A 204 23.82 -8.50 25.91
CA ALA A 204 24.57 -7.31 26.36
C ALA A 204 25.84 -7.05 25.52
N SER A 205 26.45 -8.08 24.92
CA SER A 205 27.60 -7.95 24.03
C SER A 205 27.22 -7.26 22.72
N PHE A 206 26.04 -7.59 22.18
CA PHE A 206 25.47 -6.92 21.01
C PHE A 206 25.15 -5.45 21.30
N LEU A 207 24.52 -5.15 22.44
CA LEU A 207 24.25 -3.77 22.85
C LEU A 207 25.52 -2.95 23.05
N ARG A 208 26.57 -3.56 23.62
CA ARG A 208 27.88 -2.92 23.75
C ARG A 208 28.50 -2.66 22.39
N TRP A 209 28.43 -3.62 21.47
CA TRP A 209 28.88 -3.46 20.08
C TRP A 209 28.10 -2.32 19.41
N LEU A 210 26.77 -2.23 19.54
CA LEU A 210 26.00 -1.09 19.02
C LEU A 210 26.50 0.25 19.57
N GLY A 211 26.82 0.31 20.86
CA GLY A 211 27.37 1.50 21.51
C GLY A 211 28.74 1.97 21.01
N THR A 212 29.49 1.13 20.27
CA THR A 212 30.78 1.54 19.66
C THR A 212 30.64 2.01 18.21
N ARG A 213 29.42 2.09 17.67
CA ARG A 213 29.20 2.50 16.28
C ARG A 213 29.20 4.01 16.11
N ASP A 214 29.69 4.47 14.96
CA ASP A 214 29.71 5.88 14.60
C ASP A 214 28.34 6.35 14.09
N THR A 215 27.54 6.90 15.02
CA THR A 215 26.22 7.45 14.69
C THR A 215 26.31 8.72 13.84
N GLY A 216 27.41 9.47 13.87
CA GLY A 216 27.60 10.66 13.05
C GLY A 216 27.75 10.29 11.57
N ALA A 217 28.68 9.37 11.29
CA ALA A 217 28.88 8.84 9.94
C ALA A 217 27.60 8.16 9.40
N ALA A 218 26.86 7.44 10.25
CA ALA A 218 25.59 6.84 9.86
C ALA A 218 24.53 7.89 9.49
N ARG A 219 24.37 8.97 10.28
CA ARG A 219 23.46 10.08 9.93
C ARG A 219 23.84 10.69 8.58
N ASP A 220 25.13 10.97 8.36
CA ASP A 220 25.58 11.55 7.10
C ASP A 220 25.30 10.64 5.90
N ALA A 221 25.49 9.33 6.04
CA ALA A 221 25.20 8.36 4.99
C ALA A 221 23.70 8.27 4.67
N TRP A 222 22.86 8.17 5.71
CA TRP A 222 21.41 8.16 5.54
C TRP A 222 20.87 9.47 4.97
N GLY A 223 21.42 10.61 5.40
CA GLY A 223 21.08 11.92 4.86
C GLY A 223 21.40 12.04 3.36
N ARG A 224 22.54 11.49 2.91
CA ARG A 224 22.86 11.41 1.47
C ARG A 224 21.91 10.47 0.71
N ALA A 225 21.61 9.30 1.26
CA ALA A 225 20.73 8.33 0.61
C ALA A 225 19.29 8.85 0.44
N LEU A 226 18.81 9.63 1.40
CA LEU A 226 17.45 10.18 1.42
C LEU A 226 17.38 11.62 0.89
N ALA A 227 18.49 12.19 0.41
CA ALA A 227 18.54 13.57 -0.08
C ALA A 227 17.56 13.81 -1.25
N GLY A 228 16.78 14.88 -1.16
CA GLY A 228 15.80 15.25 -2.19
C GLY A 228 14.53 14.41 -2.19
N LEU A 229 14.27 13.61 -1.16
CA LEU A 229 12.98 12.97 -0.95
C LEU A 229 11.93 14.03 -0.58
N SER A 230 10.85 14.15 -1.36
CA SER A 230 9.79 15.13 -1.10
C SER A 230 8.78 14.70 -0.03
N GLY A 231 8.73 13.41 0.28
CA GLY A 231 7.82 12.82 1.26
C GLY A 231 7.92 11.29 1.25
N GLY A 232 7.44 10.64 2.31
CA GLY A 232 7.39 9.19 2.39
C GLY A 232 6.34 8.55 1.48
N THR A 233 6.43 7.23 1.32
CA THR A 233 5.45 6.44 0.55
C THR A 233 4.43 5.85 1.50
N ARG A 234 3.18 6.30 1.36
CA ARG A 234 2.04 5.85 2.17
C ARG A 234 1.10 5.02 1.31
N THR A 235 0.88 3.79 1.71
CA THR A 235 -0.04 2.83 1.11
C THR A 235 -1.43 2.90 1.76
N ALA A 236 -1.49 3.28 3.03
CA ALA A 236 -2.73 3.51 3.76
C ALA A 236 -3.28 4.92 3.48
N PRO A 237 -4.61 5.11 3.47
CA PRO A 237 -5.22 6.43 3.43
C PRO A 237 -4.74 7.31 4.60
N VAL A 238 -4.68 8.63 4.39
CA VAL A 238 -4.28 9.59 5.44
C VAL A 238 -5.18 9.52 6.68
N SER A 239 -6.43 9.10 6.52
CA SER A 239 -7.41 8.95 7.60
C SER A 239 -7.26 7.65 8.41
N ALA A 240 -6.40 6.72 8.01
CA ALA A 240 -6.23 5.46 8.72
C ALA A 240 -5.60 5.68 10.11
N ALA A 241 -6.12 4.99 11.11
CA ALA A 241 -5.56 5.04 12.46
C ALA A 241 -4.15 4.41 12.48
N PRO A 242 -3.22 4.87 13.35
CA PRO A 242 -1.87 4.31 13.43
C PRO A 242 -1.86 2.83 13.85
N SER A 243 -2.73 2.44 14.78
CA SER A 243 -2.99 1.07 15.19
C SER A 243 -4.32 0.56 14.63
N GLY A 244 -4.53 -0.75 14.71
CA GLY A 244 -5.72 -1.41 14.20
C GLY A 244 -5.75 -2.90 14.53
N PRO A 245 -6.76 -3.64 14.03
CA PRO A 245 -6.91 -5.07 14.25
C PRO A 245 -5.69 -5.88 13.79
N LEU A 246 -5.60 -7.12 14.29
CA LEU A 246 -4.58 -8.07 13.83
C LEU A 246 -4.63 -8.22 12.30
N PRO A 247 -3.47 -8.27 11.62
CA PRO A 247 -3.43 -8.37 10.17
C PRO A 247 -4.01 -9.70 9.69
N HIS A 248 -4.65 -9.65 8.53
CA HIS A 248 -5.00 -10.83 7.75
C HIS A 248 -3.84 -11.19 6.82
N ARG A 249 -3.75 -12.47 6.46
CA ARG A 249 -2.68 -12.98 5.59
C ARG A 249 -3.25 -13.54 4.30
N VAL A 250 -2.65 -13.17 3.18
CA VAL A 250 -2.76 -13.87 1.90
C VAL A 250 -1.39 -14.41 1.49
N GLU A 251 -1.37 -15.55 0.80
CA GLU A 251 -0.12 -16.19 0.42
C GLU A 251 -0.17 -16.86 -0.95
N THR A 252 1.02 -17.02 -1.53
CA THR A 252 1.23 -17.76 -2.78
C THR A 252 2.59 -18.42 -2.77
N VAL A 253 2.71 -19.50 -3.55
CA VAL A 253 3.95 -20.26 -3.70
C VAL A 253 4.34 -20.23 -5.16
N LEU A 254 5.53 -19.72 -5.46
CA LEU A 254 6.04 -19.70 -6.82
C LEU A 254 6.34 -21.13 -7.29
N PRO A 255 6.09 -21.45 -8.58
CA PRO A 255 6.57 -22.68 -9.17
C PRO A 255 8.09 -22.79 -9.02
N GLU A 256 8.57 -24.01 -8.76
CA GLU A 256 9.99 -24.33 -8.63
C GLU A 256 10.83 -23.83 -9.82
N PRO A 257 10.44 -24.02 -11.10
CA PRO A 257 11.20 -23.50 -12.23
C PRO A 257 11.35 -21.97 -12.23
N LEU A 258 10.34 -21.24 -11.74
CA LEU A 258 10.43 -19.78 -11.62
C LEU A 258 11.38 -19.38 -10.48
N THR A 259 11.31 -20.07 -9.35
CA THR A 259 12.20 -19.86 -8.19
C THR A 259 13.67 -20.08 -8.57
N GLU A 260 13.96 -21.17 -9.29
CA GLU A 260 15.31 -21.48 -9.79
C GLU A 260 15.82 -20.41 -10.76
N ARG A 261 14.99 -19.99 -11.73
CA ARG A 261 15.35 -18.95 -12.70
C ARG A 261 15.65 -17.62 -12.02
N LEU A 262 14.82 -17.19 -11.07
CA LEU A 262 15.05 -15.96 -10.31
C LEU A 262 16.34 -16.04 -9.47
N THR A 263 16.60 -17.18 -8.85
CA THR A 263 17.83 -17.42 -8.06
C THR A 263 19.07 -17.41 -8.94
N ALA A 264 19.01 -18.08 -10.09
CA ALA A 264 20.09 -18.10 -11.07
C ALA A 264 20.36 -16.70 -11.66
N LEU A 265 19.30 -15.93 -11.94
CA LEU A 265 19.39 -14.56 -12.43
C LEU A 265 20.04 -13.64 -11.38
N ALA A 266 19.58 -13.71 -10.13
CA ALA A 266 20.19 -12.94 -9.04
C ALA A 266 21.70 -13.25 -8.92
N ARG A 267 22.08 -14.53 -8.97
CA ARG A 267 23.47 -14.97 -8.95
C ARG A 267 24.27 -14.46 -10.16
N ALA A 268 23.70 -14.55 -11.37
CA ALA A 268 24.37 -14.12 -12.60
C ALA A 268 24.69 -12.62 -12.60
N HIS A 269 23.81 -11.81 -12.02
CA HIS A 269 23.98 -10.36 -11.89
C HIS A 269 24.64 -9.91 -10.58
N ARG A 270 25.06 -10.85 -9.73
CA ARG A 270 25.68 -10.59 -8.41
C ARG A 270 24.81 -9.74 -7.48
N ILE A 271 23.50 -9.91 -7.56
CA ILE A 271 22.52 -9.33 -6.63
C ILE A 271 21.93 -10.42 -5.74
N THR A 272 21.27 -10.03 -4.65
CA THR A 272 20.55 -10.99 -3.81
C THR A 272 19.10 -11.20 -4.29
N PRO A 273 18.50 -12.39 -4.06
CA PRO A 273 17.06 -12.60 -4.28
C PRO A 273 16.18 -11.60 -3.50
N GLY A 274 16.63 -11.19 -2.30
CA GLY A 274 15.98 -10.15 -1.52
C GLY A 274 15.94 -8.80 -2.23
N THR A 275 17.04 -8.39 -2.85
CA THR A 275 17.09 -7.14 -3.65
C THR A 275 16.20 -7.21 -4.88
N LEU A 276 16.14 -8.36 -5.57
CA LEU A 276 15.22 -8.56 -6.68
C LEU A 276 13.77 -8.37 -6.23
N LEU A 277 13.40 -8.97 -5.09
CA LEU A 277 12.06 -8.83 -4.53
C LEU A 277 11.75 -7.40 -4.10
N GLN A 278 12.69 -6.71 -3.46
CA GLN A 278 12.56 -5.30 -3.07
C GLN A 278 12.37 -4.40 -4.28
N GLY A 279 13.12 -4.63 -5.36
CA GLY A 279 12.95 -3.90 -6.62
C GLY A 279 11.59 -4.16 -7.27
N ALA A 280 11.13 -5.42 -7.27
CA ALA A 280 9.79 -5.77 -7.76
C ALA A 280 8.68 -5.11 -6.91
N TRP A 281 8.83 -5.10 -5.58
CA TRP A 281 7.93 -4.41 -4.67
C TRP A 281 7.88 -2.90 -4.93
N ALA A 282 9.05 -2.27 -5.15
CA ALA A 282 9.15 -0.86 -5.48
C ALA A 282 8.37 -0.49 -6.75
N LEU A 283 8.52 -1.29 -7.81
CA LEU A 283 7.80 -1.09 -9.07
C LEU A 283 6.29 -1.23 -8.90
N LEU A 284 5.84 -2.20 -8.10
CA LEU A 284 4.42 -2.41 -7.80
C LEU A 284 3.82 -1.22 -7.02
N LEU A 285 4.53 -0.74 -5.98
CA LEU A 285 4.11 0.43 -5.22
C LEU A 285 4.12 1.70 -6.08
N GLY A 286 5.17 1.91 -6.88
CA GLY A 286 5.30 3.05 -7.78
C GLY A 286 4.15 3.11 -8.79
N ASN A 287 3.74 1.95 -9.34
CA ASN A 287 2.58 1.85 -10.20
C ASN A 287 1.26 2.19 -9.47
N ARG A 288 1.02 1.60 -8.29
CA ARG A 288 -0.21 1.82 -7.51
C ARG A 288 -0.35 3.28 -7.06
N LEU A 289 0.74 3.88 -6.62
CA LEU A 289 0.78 5.22 -6.03
C LEU A 289 1.11 6.31 -7.06
N ARG A 290 1.34 5.95 -8.33
CA ARG A 290 1.73 6.86 -9.41
C ARG A 290 2.99 7.68 -9.06
N SER A 291 3.96 7.03 -8.42
CA SER A 291 5.22 7.63 -8.00
C SER A 291 6.41 6.95 -8.67
N TYR A 292 7.42 7.75 -9.00
CA TYR A 292 8.73 7.29 -9.46
C TYR A 292 9.81 7.36 -8.37
N ASP A 293 9.45 7.77 -7.16
CA ASP A 293 10.34 7.78 -5.99
C ASP A 293 9.58 7.13 -4.83
N VAL A 294 9.98 5.91 -4.49
CA VAL A 294 9.25 5.02 -3.57
C VAL A 294 10.15 4.67 -2.40
N VAL A 295 9.59 4.65 -1.19
CA VAL A 295 10.29 4.27 0.03
C VAL A 295 9.49 3.20 0.77
N PHE A 296 10.12 2.13 1.21
CA PHE A 296 9.50 1.12 2.07
C PHE A 296 10.48 0.66 3.13
N GLY A 297 10.00 0.05 4.20
CA GLY A 297 10.84 -0.54 5.22
C GLY A 297 11.44 -1.86 4.73
N ALA A 298 12.67 -2.13 5.11
CA ALA A 298 13.25 -3.47 5.02
C ALA A 298 13.70 -3.93 6.41
N VAL A 299 13.38 -5.19 6.73
CA VAL A 299 13.89 -5.84 7.94
C VAL A 299 15.29 -6.40 7.67
N VAL A 300 16.27 -5.93 8.43
CA VAL A 300 17.68 -6.36 8.33
C VAL A 300 18.09 -7.10 9.59
N SER A 301 18.99 -8.09 9.46
CA SER A 301 19.37 -9.00 10.55
C SER A 301 19.94 -8.28 11.78
N GLY A 302 20.67 -7.18 11.57
CA GLY A 302 21.50 -6.50 12.57
C GLY A 302 22.68 -7.33 13.11
N ARG A 303 22.77 -8.61 12.74
CA ARG A 303 23.80 -9.56 13.19
C ARG A 303 25.08 -9.40 12.36
N SER A 304 25.90 -8.40 12.72
CA SER A 304 27.17 -8.13 12.02
C SER A 304 28.23 -9.21 12.27
N PRO A 305 28.90 -9.72 11.23
CA PRO A 305 29.96 -10.73 11.37
C PRO A 305 31.18 -10.26 12.17
N GLU A 306 31.31 -8.96 12.42
CA GLU A 306 32.34 -8.39 13.31
C GLU A 306 32.18 -8.81 14.77
N LEU A 307 30.99 -9.24 15.19
CA LEU A 307 30.71 -9.70 16.54
C LEU A 307 30.78 -11.24 16.58
N PRO A 308 31.81 -11.84 17.23
CA PRO A 308 31.90 -13.28 17.35
C PRO A 308 30.68 -13.87 18.06
N GLY A 309 30.14 -14.96 17.53
CA GLY A 309 28.97 -15.63 18.10
C GLY A 309 27.65 -14.88 17.93
N VAL A 310 27.60 -13.82 17.11
CA VAL A 310 26.38 -13.02 16.88
C VAL A 310 25.23 -13.85 16.32
N ALA A 311 25.50 -14.90 15.55
CA ALA A 311 24.47 -15.75 14.94
C ALA A 311 23.61 -16.47 15.99
N ASP A 312 24.20 -16.82 17.14
CA ASP A 312 23.55 -17.58 18.22
C ASP A 312 23.02 -16.70 19.37
N ILE A 313 23.12 -15.37 19.26
CA ILE A 313 22.59 -14.47 20.29
C ILE A 313 21.06 -14.59 20.33
N VAL A 314 20.50 -14.93 21.48
CA VAL A 314 19.06 -14.81 21.73
C VAL A 314 18.76 -13.37 22.16
N GLY A 315 18.06 -12.62 21.31
CA GLY A 315 17.73 -11.21 21.54
C GLY A 315 17.23 -10.51 20.28
N LEU A 316 16.54 -9.37 20.42
CA LEU A 316 16.09 -8.56 19.29
C LEU A 316 17.28 -7.86 18.62
N CYS A 317 17.87 -8.51 17.62
CA CYS A 317 19.01 -7.98 16.87
C CYS A 317 18.57 -7.30 15.57
N LEU A 318 17.40 -7.66 15.05
CA LEU A 318 16.83 -7.06 13.85
C LEU A 318 16.72 -5.54 13.97
N ASN A 319 16.78 -4.86 12.82
CA ASN A 319 16.42 -3.46 12.70
C ASN A 319 15.54 -3.27 11.45
N THR A 320 14.80 -2.17 11.40
CA THR A 320 14.02 -1.77 10.23
C THR A 320 14.61 -0.49 9.66
N VAL A 321 15.00 -0.53 8.38
CA VAL A 321 15.65 0.58 7.68
C VAL A 321 14.88 0.95 6.41
N PRO A 322 14.87 2.22 5.96
CA PRO A 322 14.23 2.58 4.71
C PRO A 322 15.03 2.09 3.51
N VAL A 323 14.30 1.64 2.49
CA VAL A 323 14.79 1.36 1.15
C VAL A 323 14.11 2.36 0.22
N ARG A 324 14.89 3.30 -0.29
CA ARG A 324 14.43 4.27 -1.29
C ARG A 324 14.81 3.76 -2.68
N VAL A 325 13.83 3.75 -3.58
CA VAL A 325 14.00 3.32 -4.97
C VAL A 325 13.46 4.42 -5.88
N ARG A 326 14.38 5.04 -6.63
CA ARG A 326 14.04 5.94 -7.74
C ARG A 326 13.87 5.09 -9.00
N ILE A 327 12.75 5.25 -9.69
CA ILE A 327 12.36 4.45 -10.84
C ILE A 327 12.48 5.32 -12.09
N ASP A 328 13.37 4.93 -13.01
CA ASP A 328 13.37 5.43 -14.37
C ASP A 328 12.63 4.43 -15.28
N PRO A 329 11.47 4.78 -15.86
CA PRO A 329 10.70 3.89 -16.74
C PRO A 329 11.48 3.34 -17.94
N ALA A 330 12.53 4.04 -18.37
CA ALA A 330 13.39 3.64 -19.49
C ALA A 330 14.54 2.70 -19.05
N GLU A 331 14.90 2.70 -17.75
CA GLU A 331 15.92 1.81 -17.19
C GLU A 331 15.44 0.35 -17.24
N SER A 332 16.34 -0.57 -17.61
CA SER A 332 16.01 -1.99 -17.61
C SER A 332 15.76 -2.51 -16.20
N LEU A 333 14.92 -3.54 -16.06
CA LEU A 333 14.63 -4.18 -14.77
C LEU A 333 15.92 -4.57 -14.03
N MET A 334 16.88 -5.17 -14.74
CA MET A 334 18.12 -5.62 -14.11
C MET A 334 19.08 -4.49 -13.74
N SER A 335 19.11 -3.41 -14.53
CA SER A 335 19.91 -2.22 -14.18
C SER A 335 19.39 -1.57 -12.91
N LEU A 336 18.06 -1.43 -12.80
CA LEU A 336 17.37 -0.94 -11.60
C LEU A 336 17.73 -1.79 -10.36
N PHE A 337 17.66 -3.12 -10.47
CA PHE A 337 17.94 -4.01 -9.34
C PHE A 337 19.42 -4.04 -8.96
N THR A 338 20.33 -3.93 -9.93
CA THR A 338 21.77 -3.82 -9.66
C THR A 338 22.11 -2.52 -8.96
N ARG A 339 21.55 -1.40 -9.42
CA ARG A 339 21.70 -0.11 -8.76
C ARG A 339 21.15 -0.14 -7.33
N LEU A 340 19.99 -0.77 -7.13
CA LEU A 340 19.42 -0.96 -5.80
C LEU A 340 20.36 -1.78 -4.89
N GLN A 341 20.97 -2.86 -5.41
CA GLN A 341 21.94 -3.66 -4.66
C GLN A 341 23.14 -2.83 -4.20
N ASP A 342 23.68 -1.98 -5.08
CA ASP A 342 24.83 -1.13 -4.79
C ASP A 342 24.48 -0.03 -3.77
N GLU A 343 23.32 0.61 -3.93
CA GLU A 343 22.78 1.60 -2.99
C GLU A 343 22.60 0.97 -1.59
N GLN A 344 21.99 -0.22 -1.50
CA GLN A 344 21.82 -0.94 -0.24
C GLN A 344 23.15 -1.39 0.36
N ALA A 345 24.08 -1.90 -0.44
CA ALA A 345 25.40 -2.34 0.03
C ALA A 345 26.18 -1.20 0.70
N SER A 346 26.07 0.02 0.17
CA SER A 346 26.71 1.21 0.74
C SER A 346 26.19 1.62 2.12
N LEU A 347 25.02 1.10 2.53
CA LEU A 347 24.35 1.45 3.79
C LEU A 347 24.49 0.37 4.87
N ILE A 348 25.00 -0.83 4.54
CA ILE A 348 25.08 -1.97 5.46
C ILE A 348 25.78 -1.62 6.77
N GLU A 349 26.91 -0.90 6.71
CA GLU A 349 27.67 -0.49 7.90
C GLU A 349 26.90 0.51 8.78
N HIS A 350 25.86 1.14 8.24
CA HIS A 350 25.03 2.18 8.87
C HIS A 350 23.64 1.67 9.27
N HIS A 351 23.33 0.37 9.05
CA HIS A 351 22.08 -0.27 9.46
C HIS A 351 21.88 -0.34 10.98
N HIS A 352 22.88 0.03 11.77
CA HIS A 352 22.79 0.12 13.23
C HIS A 352 22.00 1.36 13.72
N LEU A 353 21.76 2.35 12.85
CA LEU A 353 21.02 3.57 13.22
C LEU A 353 19.51 3.28 13.30
N GLY A 354 18.84 3.83 14.31
CA GLY A 354 17.40 3.66 14.50
C GLY A 354 16.55 4.39 13.47
N LEU A 355 15.41 3.82 13.10
CA LEU A 355 14.49 4.41 12.12
C LEU A 355 14.07 5.84 12.46
N THR A 356 13.77 6.13 13.74
CA THR A 356 13.39 7.49 14.18
C THR A 356 14.51 8.51 13.93
N GLU A 357 15.78 8.13 14.11
CA GLU A 357 16.92 9.01 13.82
C GLU A 357 17.11 9.19 12.31
N ILE A 358 16.89 8.13 11.52
CA ILE A 358 16.92 8.18 10.06
C ILE A 358 15.83 9.13 9.53
N GLN A 359 14.60 9.02 10.07
CA GLN A 359 13.48 9.90 9.74
C GLN A 359 13.77 11.37 10.04
N ARG A 360 14.34 11.67 11.22
CA ARG A 360 14.77 13.04 11.58
C ARG A 360 15.82 13.59 10.63
N THR A 361 16.72 12.74 10.16
CA THR A 361 17.80 13.14 9.23
C THR A 361 17.25 13.46 7.85
N ALA A 362 16.19 12.77 7.41
CA ALA A 362 15.56 12.99 6.11
C ALA A 362 14.64 14.22 6.06
N ASP A 363 14.16 14.70 7.21
CA ASP A 363 13.18 15.80 7.34
C ASP A 363 11.91 15.61 6.48
N ALA A 364 11.57 14.36 6.17
CA ALA A 364 10.47 13.98 5.28
C ALA A 364 9.24 13.44 6.03
N GLY A 365 9.23 13.57 7.36
CA GLY A 365 8.20 12.99 8.23
C GLY A 365 8.27 11.45 8.25
N GLU A 366 7.10 10.82 8.20
CA GLU A 366 7.02 9.36 8.11
C GLU A 366 7.45 8.88 6.71
N LEU A 367 8.50 8.07 6.65
CA LEU A 367 9.12 7.65 5.40
C LEU A 367 8.33 6.57 4.65
N PHE A 368 7.65 5.67 5.38
CA PHE A 368 6.92 4.55 4.79
C PHE A 368 5.93 3.95 5.79
N ASP A 369 4.88 3.31 5.27
CA ASP A 369 3.93 2.49 6.03
C ASP A 369 3.82 1.04 5.49
N SER A 370 4.76 0.64 4.63
CA SER A 370 4.88 -0.74 4.15
C SER A 370 6.27 -1.28 4.38
N CYS A 371 6.38 -2.60 4.56
CA CYS A 371 7.64 -3.25 4.90
C CYS A 371 7.86 -4.53 4.08
N VAL A 372 9.13 -4.85 3.80
CA VAL A 372 9.57 -6.07 3.12
C VAL A 372 10.53 -6.83 4.03
N ALA A 373 10.22 -8.10 4.29
CA ALA A 373 11.07 -9.02 5.03
C ALA A 373 11.48 -10.20 4.15
N PHE A 374 12.77 -10.54 4.15
CA PHE A 374 13.28 -11.75 3.54
C PHE A 374 13.75 -12.70 4.64
N GLN A 375 12.96 -13.74 4.92
CA GLN A 375 13.17 -14.62 6.06
C GLN A 375 14.22 -15.70 5.76
N ASN A 376 15.49 -15.33 5.90
CA ASN A 376 16.64 -16.22 5.71
C ASN A 376 16.94 -17.16 6.90
N TYR A 377 16.06 -17.22 7.91
CA TYR A 377 16.22 -18.20 8.99
C TYR A 377 15.64 -19.53 8.52
N GLN A 378 16.34 -20.61 8.83
CA GLN A 378 16.04 -21.99 8.47
C GLN A 378 14.68 -22.43 9.05
N ALA A 379 13.59 -21.98 8.43
CA ALA A 379 12.21 -22.38 8.71
C ALA A 379 11.63 -23.21 7.56
N ASP A 380 12.50 -23.68 6.67
CA ASP A 380 12.20 -24.64 5.61
C ASP A 380 12.37 -26.09 6.10
N ALA A 381 12.18 -27.05 5.18
CA ALA A 381 12.37 -28.46 5.46
C ALA A 381 13.78 -28.78 6.00
N GLU A 382 14.81 -28.03 5.60
CA GLU A 382 16.18 -28.17 6.14
C GLU A 382 16.28 -27.70 7.59
N GLY A 383 15.61 -26.60 7.94
CA GLY A 383 15.50 -26.14 9.33
C GLY A 383 14.73 -27.08 10.24
N LEU A 384 13.60 -27.62 9.76
CA LEU A 384 12.83 -28.64 10.47
C LEU A 384 13.64 -29.95 10.59
N ALA A 385 14.33 -30.35 9.53
CA ALA A 385 15.23 -31.51 9.55
C ALA A 385 16.41 -31.28 10.49
N ALA A 386 16.97 -30.07 10.57
CA ALA A 386 18.01 -29.72 11.52
C ALA A 386 17.48 -29.79 12.96
N LEU A 387 16.30 -29.22 13.23
CA LEU A 387 15.64 -29.30 14.55
C LEU A 387 15.29 -30.74 14.95
N SER A 388 14.81 -31.57 14.02
CA SER A 388 14.55 -33.00 14.24
C SER A 388 15.85 -33.79 14.41
N ALA A 389 16.92 -33.48 13.67
CA ALA A 389 18.23 -34.11 13.83
C ALA A 389 18.91 -33.76 15.17
N LEU A 390 18.47 -32.67 15.82
CA LEU A 390 18.94 -32.26 17.14
C LEU A 390 18.20 -32.96 18.29
N SER A 391 17.05 -33.57 18.02
CA SER A 391 16.40 -34.49 18.97
C SER A 391 17.19 -35.79 19.03
N THR A 392 18.14 -35.86 19.95
CA THR A 392 18.90 -37.08 20.26
C THR A 392 18.08 -38.11 21.07
N GLY A 393 16.94 -37.70 21.62
CA GLY A 393 15.98 -38.55 22.32
C GLY A 393 14.77 -38.96 21.48
N ASP A 394 13.81 -39.62 22.15
CA ASP A 394 12.61 -40.18 21.51
C ASP A 394 11.56 -39.10 21.14
N LEU A 395 11.72 -37.85 21.60
CA LEU A 395 10.80 -36.75 21.33
C LEU A 395 11.23 -35.97 20.09
N GLN A 396 10.40 -35.97 19.05
CA GLN A 396 10.69 -35.39 17.73
C GLN A 396 9.80 -34.17 17.45
N VAL A 397 10.36 -33.14 16.82
CA VAL A 397 9.58 -32.01 16.30
C VAL A 397 9.06 -32.38 14.91
N THR A 398 7.74 -32.46 14.76
CA THR A 398 7.09 -32.84 13.51
C THR A 398 6.47 -31.66 12.76
N GLY A 399 6.37 -30.50 13.40
CA GLY A 399 5.78 -29.30 12.82
C GLY A 399 6.19 -28.06 13.59
N VAL A 400 6.32 -26.94 12.88
CA VAL A 400 6.62 -25.62 13.43
C VAL A 400 5.72 -24.62 12.72
N ASP A 401 4.95 -23.87 13.50
CA ASP A 401 3.97 -22.92 12.98
C ASP A 401 4.12 -21.55 13.68
N PRO A 402 4.96 -20.65 13.11
CA PRO A 402 5.18 -19.31 13.63
C PRO A 402 4.03 -18.36 13.28
N HIS A 403 3.55 -17.65 14.30
CA HIS A 403 2.45 -16.72 14.26
C HIS A 403 2.91 -15.34 14.73
N ASP A 404 3.60 -14.63 13.84
CA ASP A 404 4.02 -13.26 14.05
C ASP A 404 3.07 -12.31 13.31
N ALA A 405 2.97 -11.06 13.74
CA ALA A 405 2.23 -10.01 13.03
C ALA A 405 3.15 -8.82 12.76
N ALA A 406 3.03 -8.25 11.57
CA ALA A 406 3.63 -6.96 11.28
C ALA A 406 2.67 -5.84 11.69
N HIS A 407 3.20 -4.78 12.28
CA HIS A 407 2.42 -3.60 12.68
C HIS A 407 2.11 -2.65 11.51
N TYR A 408 2.83 -2.80 10.39
CA TYR A 408 2.61 -1.97 9.21
C TYR A 408 1.31 -2.38 8.50
N PRO A 409 0.54 -1.41 7.97
CA PRO A 409 -0.67 -1.68 7.19
C PRO A 409 -0.50 -2.71 6.07
N LEU A 410 0.69 -2.79 5.47
CA LEU A 410 1.00 -3.72 4.40
C LEU A 410 2.44 -4.24 4.54
N SER A 411 2.61 -5.55 4.72
CA SER A 411 3.92 -6.17 4.86
C SER A 411 4.10 -7.37 3.94
N LEU A 412 5.12 -7.33 3.09
CA LEU A 412 5.52 -8.44 2.24
C LEU A 412 6.60 -9.27 2.93
N THR A 413 6.35 -10.56 3.07
CA THR A 413 7.31 -11.54 3.58
C THR A 413 7.64 -12.54 2.48
N ALA A 414 8.93 -12.76 2.23
CA ALA A 414 9.40 -13.85 1.37
C ALA A 414 10.16 -14.89 2.18
N ILE A 415 9.79 -16.14 1.96
CA ILE A 415 10.36 -17.31 2.62
C ILE A 415 11.04 -18.16 1.55
N PRO A 416 12.38 -18.21 1.51
CA PRO A 416 13.14 -19.00 0.56
C PRO A 416 12.93 -20.51 0.77
N GLY A 417 13.23 -21.29 -0.27
CA GLY A 417 13.14 -22.75 -0.30
C GLY A 417 13.19 -23.22 -1.75
N GLU A 418 12.96 -24.52 -1.99
CA GLU A 418 12.81 -25.07 -3.36
C GLU A 418 11.73 -24.31 -4.14
N ARG A 419 10.70 -23.84 -3.43
CA ARG A 419 9.67 -22.94 -3.93
C ARG A 419 9.61 -21.70 -3.06
N LEU A 420 9.83 -20.53 -3.66
CA LEU A 420 9.72 -19.26 -2.96
C LEU A 420 8.27 -19.02 -2.54
N ARG A 421 8.02 -18.90 -1.24
CA ARG A 421 6.70 -18.53 -0.72
C ARG A 421 6.67 -17.03 -0.47
N LEU A 422 5.62 -16.38 -0.94
CA LEU A 422 5.36 -14.95 -0.72
C LEU A 422 4.08 -14.81 0.10
N GLN A 423 4.13 -13.96 1.12
CA GLN A 423 3.00 -13.68 2.01
C GLN A 423 2.82 -12.17 2.12
N ILE A 424 1.59 -11.70 2.07
CA ILE A 424 1.24 -10.33 2.40
C ILE A 424 0.38 -10.38 3.66
N ASP A 425 0.89 -9.74 4.72
CA ASP A 425 0.11 -9.39 5.90
C ASP A 425 -0.46 -7.99 5.70
N HIS A 426 -1.77 -7.84 5.80
CA HIS A 426 -2.46 -6.57 5.61
C HIS A 426 -3.46 -6.28 6.72
N ARG A 427 -3.59 -5.00 7.04
CA ARG A 427 -4.61 -4.52 7.97
C ARG A 427 -5.99 -4.55 7.30
N PRO A 428 -6.96 -5.35 7.80
CA PRO A 428 -8.25 -5.52 7.14
C PRO A 428 -9.16 -4.28 7.23
N ASP A 429 -8.83 -3.33 8.11
CA ASP A 429 -9.49 -2.02 8.19
C ASP A 429 -8.93 -1.00 7.18
N VAL A 430 -7.82 -1.33 6.50
CA VAL A 430 -7.15 -0.48 5.51
C VAL A 430 -7.20 -1.08 4.11
N PHE A 431 -7.02 -2.40 3.99
CA PHE A 431 -7.00 -3.12 2.72
C PHE A 431 -8.00 -4.27 2.74
N ASP A 432 -8.78 -4.40 1.66
CA ASP A 432 -9.59 -5.58 1.44
C ASP A 432 -8.69 -6.78 1.12
N THR A 433 -9.07 -7.97 1.58
CA THR A 433 -8.32 -9.22 1.33
C THR A 433 -8.19 -9.51 -0.17
N GLU A 434 -9.20 -9.17 -0.97
CA GLU A 434 -9.16 -9.31 -2.44
C GLU A 434 -8.11 -8.38 -3.06
N ASP A 435 -7.98 -7.16 -2.53
CA ASP A 435 -6.99 -6.17 -2.95
C ASP A 435 -5.56 -6.63 -2.62
N ALA A 436 -5.36 -7.19 -1.42
CA ALA A 436 -4.09 -7.79 -1.01
C ALA A 436 -3.71 -8.99 -1.89
N GLN A 437 -4.67 -9.87 -2.20
CA GLN A 437 -4.46 -10.99 -3.13
C GLN A 437 -4.11 -10.49 -4.54
N ALA A 438 -4.80 -9.45 -5.04
CA ALA A 438 -4.50 -8.87 -6.34
C ALA A 438 -3.08 -8.27 -6.39
N LEU A 439 -2.61 -7.64 -5.31
CA LEU A 439 -1.21 -7.19 -5.21
C LEU A 439 -0.23 -8.35 -5.29
N LEU A 440 -0.50 -9.44 -4.58
CA LEU A 440 0.33 -10.64 -4.60
C LEU A 440 0.40 -11.27 -5.99
N ASP A 441 -0.74 -11.36 -6.69
CA ASP A 441 -0.82 -11.88 -8.06
C ASP A 441 -0.05 -11.00 -9.05
N ARG A 442 -0.11 -9.67 -8.89
CA ARG A 442 0.66 -8.72 -9.71
C ARG A 442 2.16 -8.82 -9.43
N LEU A 443 2.56 -9.04 -8.18
CA LEU A 443 3.95 -9.29 -7.82
C LEU A 443 4.49 -10.56 -8.50
N VAL A 444 3.72 -11.65 -8.52
CA VAL A 444 4.10 -12.88 -9.24
C VAL A 444 4.24 -12.62 -10.75
N ARG A 445 3.32 -11.87 -11.37
CA ARG A 445 3.42 -11.47 -12.79
C ARG A 445 4.69 -10.66 -13.07
N LEU A 446 5.01 -9.71 -12.21
CA LEU A 446 6.21 -8.90 -12.31
C LEU A 446 7.48 -9.76 -12.17
N LEU A 447 7.55 -10.65 -11.18
CA LEU A 447 8.67 -11.60 -11.02
C LEU A 447 8.82 -12.53 -12.23
N THR A 448 7.70 -12.95 -12.84
CA THR A 448 7.71 -13.74 -14.08
C THR A 448 8.29 -12.91 -15.23
N ALA A 449 7.86 -11.65 -15.39
CA ALA A 449 8.40 -10.76 -16.41
C ALA A 449 9.90 -10.50 -16.24
N VAL A 450 10.37 -10.34 -15.00
CA VAL A 450 11.81 -10.23 -14.68
C VAL A 450 12.58 -11.46 -15.12
N ALA A 451 12.03 -12.66 -14.86
CA ALA A 451 12.69 -13.91 -15.25
C ALA A 451 12.72 -14.09 -16.78
N ASP A 452 11.67 -13.66 -17.48
CA ASP A 452 11.50 -13.84 -18.93
C ASP A 452 12.34 -12.87 -19.76
N ASP A 453 12.46 -11.62 -19.31
CA ASP A 453 13.10 -10.54 -20.07
C ASP A 453 13.73 -9.49 -19.13
N PRO A 454 14.89 -9.79 -18.53
CA PRO A 454 15.52 -8.92 -17.52
C PRO A 454 16.01 -7.56 -18.08
N ASP A 455 16.19 -7.46 -19.39
CA ASP A 455 16.61 -6.23 -20.08
C ASP A 455 15.43 -5.34 -20.49
N ARG A 456 14.20 -5.78 -20.27
CA ARG A 456 12.99 -5.00 -20.51
C ARG A 456 13.00 -3.66 -19.75
N PRO A 457 12.59 -2.54 -20.38
CA PRO A 457 12.38 -1.28 -19.67
C PRO A 457 11.34 -1.43 -18.55
N SER A 458 11.65 -0.96 -17.35
CA SER A 458 10.82 -1.13 -16.15
C SER A 458 9.39 -0.59 -16.32
N GLY A 459 9.23 0.50 -17.08
CA GLY A 459 7.92 1.12 -17.36
C GLY A 459 7.06 0.38 -18.39
N SER A 460 7.60 -0.64 -19.05
CA SER A 460 6.90 -1.41 -20.10
C SER A 460 6.32 -2.74 -19.61
N VAL A 461 6.48 -3.07 -18.32
CA VAL A 461 5.92 -4.29 -17.75
C VAL A 461 4.40 -4.18 -17.64
N ASP A 462 3.68 -5.11 -18.27
CA ASP A 462 2.23 -5.22 -18.11
C ASP A 462 1.90 -5.87 -16.76
N LEU A 463 1.33 -5.09 -15.85
CA LEU A 463 0.91 -5.55 -14.53
C LEU A 463 -0.55 -6.03 -14.50
N LEU A 464 -1.34 -5.73 -15.54
CA LEU A 464 -2.73 -6.14 -15.59
C LEU A 464 -2.82 -7.65 -15.83
N SER A 465 -3.72 -8.30 -15.11
CA SER A 465 -4.15 -9.65 -15.47
C SER A 465 -4.80 -9.64 -16.86
N PRO A 466 -4.81 -10.78 -17.59
CA PRO A 466 -5.52 -10.88 -18.86
C PRO A 466 -6.98 -10.43 -18.80
N ALA A 467 -7.67 -10.71 -17.68
CA ALA A 467 -9.05 -10.31 -17.46
C ALA A 467 -9.20 -8.78 -17.25
N GLU A 468 -8.31 -8.16 -16.47
CA GLU A 468 -8.30 -6.70 -16.29
C GLU A 468 -7.96 -5.99 -17.61
N ARG A 469 -6.97 -6.50 -18.34
CA ARG A 469 -6.60 -5.99 -19.66
C ARG A 469 -7.77 -6.08 -20.64
N HIS A 470 -8.46 -7.23 -20.68
CA HIS A 470 -9.65 -7.40 -21.51
C HIS A 470 -10.78 -6.45 -21.08
N ARG A 471 -10.99 -6.26 -19.78
CA ARG A 471 -12.00 -5.32 -19.27
C ARG A 471 -11.74 -3.90 -19.76
N VAL A 472 -10.50 -3.43 -19.64
CA VAL A 472 -10.11 -2.06 -20.02
C VAL A 472 -10.11 -1.87 -21.53
N LEU A 473 -9.59 -2.84 -22.30
CA LEU A 473 -9.44 -2.70 -23.74
C LEU A 473 -10.70 -3.08 -24.53
N VAL A 474 -11.49 -4.04 -24.04
CA VAL A 474 -12.66 -4.58 -24.74
C VAL A 474 -13.94 -4.23 -24.00
N SER A 475 -14.15 -4.72 -22.77
CA SER A 475 -15.47 -4.61 -22.12
C SER A 475 -15.94 -3.17 -21.92
N PHE A 476 -15.06 -2.25 -21.57
CA PHE A 476 -15.39 -0.82 -21.45
C PHE A 476 -15.61 -0.13 -22.81
N ASN A 477 -15.07 -0.69 -23.89
CA ASN A 477 -15.12 -0.13 -25.24
C ASN A 477 -16.04 -0.92 -26.18
N ASP A 478 -16.81 -1.90 -25.69
CA ASP A 478 -17.74 -2.72 -26.47
C ASP A 478 -19.04 -1.93 -26.77
N THR A 479 -18.85 -0.80 -27.44
CA THR A 479 -19.89 0.16 -27.82
C THR A 479 -20.11 0.20 -29.33
N ALA A 480 -19.53 -0.74 -30.07
CA ALA A 480 -19.68 -0.82 -31.53
C ALA A 480 -21.15 -1.12 -31.88
N ARG A 481 -21.70 -0.33 -32.81
CA ARG A 481 -23.05 -0.50 -33.35
C ARG A 481 -22.95 -0.49 -34.87
N GLU A 482 -23.70 -1.38 -35.52
CA GLU A 482 -23.95 -1.24 -36.95
C GLU A 482 -24.77 0.04 -37.15
N GLU A 483 -24.15 1.07 -37.70
CA GLU A 483 -24.81 2.35 -37.98
C GLU A 483 -25.05 2.52 -39.48
N ASP A 484 -26.32 2.60 -39.86
CA ASP A 484 -26.72 3.16 -41.14
C ASP A 484 -26.48 4.68 -41.10
N PHE A 485 -25.37 5.11 -41.70
CA PHE A 485 -24.98 6.51 -41.70
C PHE A 485 -25.94 7.29 -42.59
N ALA A 486 -26.51 8.35 -42.02
CA ALA A 486 -27.29 9.34 -42.75
C ALA A 486 -26.99 10.71 -42.15
N GLU A 487 -26.83 11.71 -43.02
CA GLU A 487 -26.54 13.07 -42.60
C GLU A 487 -27.63 13.62 -41.68
N VAL A 488 -27.24 14.54 -40.79
CA VAL A 488 -28.19 15.19 -39.87
C VAL A 488 -29.35 15.83 -40.64
N THR A 489 -29.05 16.49 -41.76
CA THR A 489 -30.06 17.11 -42.63
C THR A 489 -31.01 16.09 -43.22
N ASP A 490 -30.50 14.92 -43.65
CA ASP A 490 -31.33 13.86 -44.25
C ASP A 490 -32.21 13.19 -43.20
N ARG A 491 -31.70 12.99 -41.98
CA ARG A 491 -32.48 12.48 -40.85
C ARG A 491 -33.64 13.41 -40.51
N VAL A 492 -33.42 14.73 -40.54
CA VAL A 492 -34.47 15.73 -40.29
C VAL A 492 -35.47 15.82 -41.45
N ARG A 493 -35.01 15.81 -42.71
CA ARG A 493 -35.89 15.76 -43.89
C ARG A 493 -36.80 14.54 -43.87
N ARG A 494 -36.28 13.36 -43.51
CA ARG A 494 -37.08 12.14 -43.35
C ARG A 494 -38.18 12.29 -42.30
N GLN A 495 -37.95 13.04 -41.22
CA GLN A 495 -39.02 13.33 -40.26
C GLN A 495 -40.09 14.26 -40.85
N ALA A 496 -39.70 15.26 -41.65
CA ALA A 496 -40.65 16.12 -42.35
C ALA A 496 -41.50 15.36 -43.39
N GLU A 497 -40.94 14.35 -44.06
CA GLU A 497 -41.70 13.47 -44.96
C GLU A 497 -42.68 12.57 -44.21
N LEU A 498 -42.26 12.00 -43.07
CA LEU A 498 -43.09 11.08 -42.29
C LEU A 498 -44.16 11.79 -41.46
N ARG A 499 -43.87 13.00 -40.97
CA ARG A 499 -44.68 13.75 -40.01
C ARG A 499 -44.63 15.26 -40.28
N PRO A 500 -45.12 15.72 -41.46
CA PRO A 500 -44.98 17.11 -41.89
C PRO A 500 -45.60 18.12 -40.92
N ASP A 501 -46.78 17.81 -40.36
CA ASP A 501 -47.54 18.70 -39.48
C ASP A 501 -47.17 18.59 -37.99
N ALA A 502 -46.24 17.69 -37.64
CA ALA A 502 -45.80 17.55 -36.26
C ALA A 502 -44.92 18.74 -35.87
N VAL A 503 -45.08 19.22 -34.63
CA VAL A 503 -44.25 20.31 -34.08
C VAL A 503 -42.80 19.84 -33.96
N ALA A 504 -41.88 20.59 -34.57
CA ALA A 504 -40.44 20.37 -34.51
C ALA A 504 -39.77 21.27 -33.47
N VAL A 505 -40.12 22.56 -33.45
CA VAL A 505 -39.54 23.58 -32.56
C VAL A 505 -40.63 24.54 -32.10
N THR A 506 -40.61 24.94 -30.84
CA THR A 506 -41.46 26.02 -30.32
C THR A 506 -40.57 27.19 -29.96
N ASP A 507 -40.92 28.39 -30.44
CA ASP A 507 -40.17 29.60 -30.10
C ASP A 507 -40.55 30.16 -28.71
N ASP A 508 -39.83 31.19 -28.29
CA ASP A 508 -40.03 31.91 -27.02
C ASP A 508 -41.37 32.65 -26.93
N THR A 509 -42.02 32.91 -28.06
CA THR A 509 -43.37 33.47 -28.14
C THR A 509 -44.47 32.41 -27.99
N GLY A 510 -44.10 31.13 -27.95
CA GLY A 510 -45.02 29.98 -27.89
C GLY A 510 -45.55 29.55 -29.25
N ARG A 511 -45.03 30.09 -30.37
CA ARG A 511 -45.38 29.66 -31.71
C ARG A 511 -44.71 28.32 -31.99
N ALA A 512 -45.53 27.35 -32.41
CA ALA A 512 -45.07 26.05 -32.88
C ALA A 512 -44.69 26.12 -34.36
N HIS A 513 -43.49 25.62 -34.69
CA HIS A 513 -43.01 25.40 -36.05
C HIS A 513 -43.05 23.91 -36.37
N THR A 514 -43.64 23.53 -37.51
CA THR A 514 -43.72 22.12 -37.90
C THR A 514 -42.43 21.63 -38.54
N TYR A 515 -42.25 20.30 -38.67
CA TYR A 515 -41.10 19.73 -39.38
C TYR A 515 -41.05 20.19 -40.85
N ALA A 516 -42.20 20.28 -41.52
CA ALA A 516 -42.27 20.77 -42.90
C ALA A 516 -41.82 22.24 -43.01
N GLU A 517 -42.26 23.10 -42.09
CA GLU A 517 -41.85 24.50 -42.03
C GLU A 517 -40.36 24.67 -41.74
N LEU A 518 -39.82 23.89 -40.80
CA LEU A 518 -38.41 23.93 -40.42
C LEU A 518 -37.50 23.56 -41.61
N VAL A 519 -37.82 22.46 -42.30
CA VAL A 519 -37.04 22.00 -43.47
C VAL A 519 -37.13 22.99 -44.61
N ALA A 520 -38.32 23.51 -44.93
CA ALA A 520 -38.48 24.48 -46.01
C ALA A 520 -37.64 25.76 -45.80
N ARG A 521 -37.63 26.28 -44.56
CA ARG A 521 -36.81 27.43 -44.18
C ARG A 521 -35.31 27.13 -44.24
N ALA A 522 -34.89 25.97 -43.73
CA ALA A 522 -33.49 25.55 -43.77
C ALA A 522 -32.99 25.34 -45.21
N ASP A 523 -33.80 24.73 -46.07
CA ASP A 523 -33.49 24.50 -47.48
C ASP A 523 -33.40 25.82 -48.27
N THR A 524 -34.28 26.78 -47.99
CA THR A 524 -34.22 28.13 -48.55
C THR A 524 -32.94 28.84 -48.14
N LEU A 525 -32.57 28.77 -46.86
CA LEU A 525 -31.32 29.32 -46.36
C LEU A 525 -30.11 28.62 -47.01
N ALA A 526 -30.13 27.30 -47.16
CA ALA A 526 -29.06 26.54 -47.79
C ALA A 526 -28.81 26.99 -49.23
N LEU A 527 -29.86 27.16 -50.03
CA LEU A 527 -29.76 27.69 -51.40
C LEU A 527 -29.18 29.11 -51.43
N ARG A 528 -29.62 29.98 -50.51
CA ARG A 528 -29.09 31.33 -50.38
C ARG A 528 -27.60 31.32 -50.04
N LEU A 529 -27.19 30.50 -49.07
CA LEU A 529 -25.78 30.36 -48.70
C LEU A 529 -24.94 29.84 -49.87
N ARG A 530 -25.42 28.85 -50.63
CA ARG A 530 -24.74 28.37 -51.85
C ARG A 530 -24.60 29.45 -52.92
N ALA A 531 -25.64 30.27 -53.12
CA ALA A 531 -25.57 31.42 -54.04
C ALA A 531 -24.52 32.45 -53.59
N GLU A 532 -24.24 32.52 -52.28
CA GLU A 532 -23.18 33.34 -51.69
C GLU A 532 -21.80 32.65 -51.65
N GLY A 533 -21.67 31.52 -52.34
CA GLY A 533 -20.43 30.76 -52.48
C GLY A 533 -20.07 29.91 -51.26
N VAL A 534 -21.01 29.68 -50.34
CA VAL A 534 -20.80 28.78 -49.20
C VAL A 534 -20.95 27.32 -49.65
N GLY A 535 -19.98 26.48 -49.30
CA GLY A 535 -19.96 25.07 -49.65
C GLY A 535 -18.97 24.30 -48.79
N GLU A 536 -18.44 23.20 -49.31
CA GLU A 536 -17.49 22.33 -48.59
C GLU A 536 -16.26 23.08 -48.09
N GLY A 537 -15.88 22.83 -46.84
CA GLY A 537 -14.70 23.43 -46.21
C GLY A 537 -14.89 24.88 -45.74
N GLU A 538 -16.02 25.53 -46.03
CA GLU A 538 -16.32 26.85 -45.53
C GLU A 538 -16.91 26.81 -44.10
N LEU A 539 -16.57 27.83 -43.32
CA LEU A 539 -17.05 28.02 -41.96
C LEU A 539 -18.02 29.20 -41.90
N VAL A 540 -19.19 28.97 -41.32
CA VAL A 540 -20.21 30.01 -41.12
C VAL A 540 -20.44 30.20 -39.63
N ALA A 541 -19.99 31.34 -39.10
CA ALA A 541 -20.29 31.69 -37.72
C ALA A 541 -21.76 32.05 -37.54
N VAL A 542 -22.37 31.60 -36.44
CA VAL A 542 -23.77 31.85 -36.13
C VAL A 542 -23.85 32.69 -34.86
N LEU A 543 -24.40 33.90 -34.97
CA LEU A 543 -24.65 34.81 -33.86
C LEU A 543 -26.16 35.00 -33.69
N SER A 544 -26.74 34.29 -32.74
CA SER A 544 -28.18 34.30 -32.48
C SER A 544 -28.44 34.03 -31.01
N GLU A 545 -29.54 34.59 -30.50
CA GLU A 545 -30.13 34.13 -29.24
C GLU A 545 -30.75 32.73 -29.44
N PRO A 546 -31.07 31.97 -28.35
CA PRO A 546 -31.66 30.63 -28.42
C PRO A 546 -33.11 30.60 -28.93
N THR A 547 -33.34 31.03 -30.17
CA THR A 547 -34.65 31.08 -30.83
C THR A 547 -34.84 29.95 -31.85
N ALA A 548 -36.05 29.80 -32.39
CA ALA A 548 -36.33 28.83 -33.46
C ALA A 548 -35.52 29.06 -34.76
N ARG A 549 -34.84 30.22 -34.89
CA ARG A 549 -33.92 30.51 -36.00
C ARG A 549 -32.61 29.74 -35.91
N VAL A 550 -32.18 29.32 -34.71
CA VAL A 550 -30.93 28.57 -34.54
C VAL A 550 -31.01 27.22 -35.28
N PRO A 551 -32.00 26.34 -35.06
CA PRO A 551 -32.15 25.12 -35.85
C PRO A 551 -32.19 25.35 -37.37
N VAL A 552 -32.88 26.41 -37.84
CA VAL A 552 -32.90 26.80 -39.25
C VAL A 552 -31.49 27.14 -39.76
N ALA A 553 -30.76 27.96 -39.00
CA ALA A 553 -29.39 28.36 -39.33
C ALA A 553 -28.45 27.15 -39.43
N LEU A 554 -28.48 26.27 -38.42
CA LEU A 554 -27.63 25.08 -38.37
C LEU A 554 -27.93 24.13 -39.53
N LEU A 555 -29.20 23.81 -39.77
CA LEU A 555 -29.62 22.92 -40.85
C LEU A 555 -29.38 23.52 -42.24
N GLY A 556 -29.55 24.83 -42.40
CA GLY A 556 -29.27 25.52 -43.66
C GLY A 556 -27.78 25.58 -43.99
N ILE A 557 -26.92 25.79 -42.98
CA ILE A 557 -25.46 25.76 -43.15
C ILE A 557 -24.98 24.34 -43.52
N LEU A 558 -25.43 23.33 -42.78
CA LEU A 558 -25.13 21.92 -43.08
C LEU A 558 -25.70 21.53 -44.46
N GLY A 559 -26.91 21.98 -44.77
CA GLY A 559 -27.56 21.76 -46.05
C GLY A 559 -26.83 22.43 -47.22
N ALA A 560 -26.10 23.52 -46.97
CA ALA A 560 -25.21 24.15 -47.95
C ALA A 560 -23.91 23.35 -48.16
N GLY A 561 -23.59 22.41 -47.27
CA GLY A 561 -22.34 21.64 -47.27
C GLY A 561 -21.22 22.27 -46.43
N ALA A 562 -21.53 23.27 -45.60
CA ALA A 562 -20.57 23.99 -44.77
C ALA A 562 -20.69 23.60 -43.28
N ALA A 563 -19.67 23.97 -42.49
CA ALA A 563 -19.68 23.79 -41.05
C ALA A 563 -20.08 25.08 -40.33
N TYR A 564 -20.81 24.96 -39.22
CA TYR A 564 -21.16 26.14 -38.43
C TYR A 564 -20.19 26.38 -37.26
N VAL A 565 -20.03 27.64 -36.86
CA VAL A 565 -19.27 28.05 -35.67
C VAL A 565 -20.23 28.78 -34.73
N PRO A 566 -20.73 28.15 -33.65
CA PRO A 566 -21.63 28.82 -32.73
C PRO A 566 -20.87 29.91 -31.96
N LEU A 567 -21.40 31.12 -31.97
CA LEU A 567 -20.86 32.24 -31.20
C LEU A 567 -21.72 32.49 -29.97
N ASP A 568 -21.07 32.85 -28.87
CA ASP A 568 -21.74 33.34 -27.67
C ASP A 568 -22.38 34.71 -27.96
N PRO A 569 -23.72 34.84 -27.93
CA PRO A 569 -24.41 36.09 -28.21
C PRO A 569 -24.13 37.17 -27.17
N GLU A 570 -23.63 36.80 -25.98
CA GLU A 570 -23.28 37.72 -24.90
C GLU A 570 -21.77 37.95 -24.77
N GLY A 571 -20.95 37.13 -25.42
CA GLY A 571 -19.49 37.10 -25.30
C GLY A 571 -18.75 38.32 -25.91
N PRO A 572 -17.65 38.82 -25.31
CA PRO A 572 -17.01 40.07 -25.71
C PRO A 572 -16.66 40.17 -27.21
N VAL A 573 -17.02 41.27 -27.87
CA VAL A 573 -16.82 41.48 -29.32
C VAL A 573 -15.37 41.25 -29.76
N VAL A 574 -14.40 41.78 -29.01
CA VAL A 574 -12.97 41.61 -29.30
C VAL A 574 -12.58 40.13 -29.31
N ARG A 575 -13.06 39.35 -28.33
CA ARG A 575 -12.77 37.92 -28.24
C ARG A 575 -13.40 37.14 -29.40
N THR A 576 -14.62 37.51 -29.79
CA THR A 576 -15.31 36.91 -30.93
C THR A 576 -14.61 37.25 -32.24
N ALA A 577 -14.19 38.50 -32.44
CA ALA A 577 -13.43 38.94 -33.60
C ALA A 577 -12.11 38.18 -33.74
N ASP A 578 -11.34 38.06 -32.64
CA ASP A 578 -10.09 37.31 -32.61
C ASP A 578 -10.29 35.83 -32.96
N LEU A 579 -11.38 35.23 -32.47
CA LEU A 579 -11.76 33.85 -32.78
C LEU A 579 -12.06 33.68 -34.28
N LEU A 580 -12.88 34.56 -34.86
CA LEU A 580 -13.22 34.48 -36.28
C LEU A 580 -11.97 34.66 -37.17
N ALA A 581 -11.12 35.63 -36.83
CA ALA A 581 -9.89 35.91 -37.57
C ALA A 581 -8.88 34.75 -37.48
N SER A 582 -8.70 34.16 -36.30
CA SER A 582 -7.78 33.02 -36.12
C SER A 582 -8.34 31.69 -36.63
N GLY A 583 -9.65 31.52 -36.63
CA GLY A 583 -10.35 30.33 -37.12
C GLY A 583 -10.53 30.27 -38.64
N GLY A 584 -10.13 31.31 -39.38
CA GLY A 584 -10.32 31.37 -40.84
C GLY A 584 -11.80 31.43 -41.24
N VAL A 585 -12.67 31.93 -40.35
CA VAL A 585 -14.10 32.00 -40.61
C VAL A 585 -14.39 33.13 -41.60
N SER A 586 -15.08 32.81 -42.69
CA SER A 586 -15.28 33.75 -43.81
C SER A 586 -16.69 34.35 -43.85
N ARG A 587 -17.65 33.80 -43.09
CA ARG A 587 -19.05 34.24 -43.04
C ARG A 587 -19.53 34.38 -41.59
N LEU A 588 -20.31 35.42 -41.32
CA LEU A 588 -21.05 35.60 -40.06
C LEU A 588 -22.53 35.71 -40.39
N LEU A 589 -23.32 34.73 -39.96
CA LEU A 589 -24.77 34.71 -40.07
C LEU A 589 -25.37 35.15 -38.74
N ALA A 590 -25.99 36.33 -38.73
CA ALA A 590 -26.58 36.92 -37.52
C ALA A 590 -28.10 36.94 -37.57
N ALA A 591 -28.74 36.68 -36.43
CA ALA A 591 -30.17 36.92 -36.26
C ALA A 591 -30.47 38.43 -36.17
N PRO A 592 -31.68 38.90 -36.54
CA PRO A 592 -32.03 40.31 -36.54
C PRO A 592 -31.79 41.02 -35.19
N GLU A 593 -32.08 40.32 -34.09
CA GLU A 593 -31.87 40.79 -32.71
C GLU A 593 -30.40 41.10 -32.41
N GLN A 594 -29.45 40.43 -33.08
CA GLN A 594 -28.00 40.60 -32.88
C GLN A 594 -27.37 41.56 -33.89
N ARG A 595 -28.16 42.33 -34.66
CA ARG A 595 -27.67 43.18 -35.76
C ARG A 595 -26.55 44.15 -35.38
N ALA A 596 -26.76 44.96 -34.35
CA ALA A 596 -25.78 45.96 -33.95
C ALA A 596 -24.45 45.30 -33.55
N ARG A 597 -24.51 44.19 -32.82
CA ARG A 597 -23.34 43.42 -32.39
C ARG A 597 -22.62 42.76 -33.56
N ALA A 598 -23.37 42.19 -34.51
CA ALA A 598 -22.82 41.56 -35.70
C ALA A 598 -22.09 42.57 -36.60
N GLU A 599 -22.63 43.78 -36.74
CA GLU A 599 -22.00 44.89 -37.46
C GLU A 599 -20.69 45.33 -36.78
N GLU A 600 -20.66 45.37 -35.43
CA GLU A 600 -19.44 45.67 -34.67
C GLU A 600 -18.35 44.58 -34.85
N ILE A 601 -18.73 43.30 -34.79
CA ILE A 601 -17.82 42.17 -35.02
C ILE A 601 -17.29 42.17 -36.46
N ALA A 602 -18.16 42.38 -37.46
CA ALA A 602 -17.76 42.42 -38.86
C ALA A 602 -16.85 43.62 -39.18
N ALA A 603 -17.05 44.76 -38.51
CA ALA A 603 -16.14 45.90 -38.61
C ALA A 603 -14.75 45.59 -38.01
N ALA A 604 -14.69 44.80 -36.94
CA ALA A 604 -13.43 44.34 -36.34
C ALA A 604 -12.71 43.26 -37.18
N VAL A 605 -13.43 42.51 -38.02
CA VAL A 605 -12.88 41.48 -38.91
C VAL A 605 -13.33 41.70 -40.36
N PRO A 606 -12.71 42.62 -41.12
CA PRO A 606 -13.19 42.99 -42.47
C PRO A 606 -13.22 41.85 -43.50
N ALA A 607 -12.51 40.75 -43.25
CA ALA A 607 -12.52 39.55 -44.09
C ALA A 607 -13.80 38.71 -43.93
N VAL A 608 -14.55 38.90 -42.84
CA VAL A 608 -15.80 38.19 -42.57
C VAL A 608 -16.95 38.90 -43.29
N ARG A 609 -17.67 38.15 -44.12
CA ARG A 609 -18.89 38.67 -44.76
C ARG A 609 -20.10 38.44 -43.87
N LEU A 610 -20.76 39.55 -43.49
CA LEU A 610 -21.97 39.54 -42.67
C LEU A 610 -23.22 39.22 -43.52
N LEU A 611 -23.98 38.24 -43.07
CA LEU A 611 -25.28 37.80 -43.59
C LEU A 611 -26.31 37.85 -42.45
N PHE A 612 -27.58 38.02 -42.78
CA PHE A 612 -28.67 38.04 -41.80
C PHE A 612 -29.66 36.90 -42.05
N LEU A 613 -30.15 36.30 -40.96
CA LEU A 613 -31.37 35.49 -40.98
C LEU A 613 -32.53 36.48 -41.13
N ASP A 614 -33.17 36.54 -42.30
CA ASP A 614 -34.27 37.48 -42.57
C ASP A 614 -35.52 36.65 -42.87
N ASP A 615 -36.46 36.62 -41.91
CA ASP A 615 -37.72 35.90 -42.05
C ASP A 615 -38.48 36.29 -43.33
N ARG A 616 -38.30 37.52 -43.86
CA ARG A 616 -38.99 37.93 -45.10
C ARG A 616 -38.44 37.29 -46.37
N HIS A 617 -37.17 36.89 -46.37
CA HIS A 617 -36.54 36.18 -47.48
C HIS A 617 -36.55 34.65 -47.26
N ASP A 618 -36.58 34.23 -45.99
CA ASP A 618 -36.54 32.83 -45.57
C ASP A 618 -37.96 32.22 -45.39
N ASP A 619 -39.02 33.03 -45.34
CA ASP A 619 -40.45 32.63 -45.42
C ASP A 619 -41.04 32.77 -46.85
N ALA A 620 -40.20 32.88 -47.89
CA ALA A 620 -40.70 32.82 -49.27
C ALA A 620 -41.44 31.49 -49.50
N GLU A 621 -42.50 31.49 -50.33
CA GLU A 621 -43.31 30.29 -50.59
C GLU A 621 -42.40 29.08 -50.86
N PRO A 622 -42.62 27.93 -50.17
CA PRO A 622 -41.78 26.76 -50.33
C PRO A 622 -41.68 26.40 -51.81
N GLN A 623 -40.46 26.37 -52.34
CA GLN A 623 -40.26 25.90 -53.71
C GLN A 623 -40.79 24.46 -53.80
N ALA A 624 -41.66 24.20 -54.78
CA ALA A 624 -42.29 22.91 -54.96
C ALA A 624 -41.32 21.76 -55.34
N ALA A 625 -40.03 22.07 -55.55
CA ALA A 625 -39.01 21.11 -55.91
C ALA A 625 -37.99 20.92 -54.77
N PRO A 626 -37.57 19.68 -54.46
CA PRO A 626 -36.57 19.42 -53.42
C PRO A 626 -35.24 20.11 -53.73
N VAL A 627 -34.60 20.70 -52.72
CA VAL A 627 -33.23 21.19 -52.84
C VAL A 627 -32.30 20.01 -53.08
N PRO A 628 -31.48 20.02 -54.15
CA PRO A 628 -30.55 18.93 -54.40
C PRO A 628 -29.59 18.78 -53.20
N PRO A 629 -29.29 17.53 -52.79
CA PRO A 629 -28.34 17.29 -51.71
C PRO A 629 -27.03 18.02 -52.01
N PRO A 630 -26.30 18.47 -50.97
CA PRO A 630 -25.03 19.14 -51.18
C PRO A 630 -24.10 18.23 -51.99
N THR A 631 -23.30 18.85 -52.86
CA THR A 631 -22.32 18.14 -53.71
C THR A 631 -21.19 17.50 -52.91
N ALA A 632 -21.07 17.86 -51.62
CA ALA A 632 -20.14 17.34 -50.66
C ALA A 632 -20.86 17.02 -49.35
N GLY A 633 -20.52 15.87 -48.78
CA GLY A 633 -21.09 15.27 -47.57
C GLY A 633 -20.42 13.92 -47.33
N GLY A 634 -20.61 13.34 -46.15
CA GLY A 634 -20.02 12.07 -45.75
C GLY A 634 -19.72 12.04 -44.25
N ARG A 635 -19.42 10.83 -43.74
CA ARG A 635 -19.15 10.58 -42.31
C ARG A 635 -18.04 11.46 -41.73
N ASP A 636 -17.08 11.86 -42.56
CA ASP A 636 -15.91 12.64 -42.15
C ASP A 636 -16.06 14.16 -42.43
N ALA A 637 -17.22 14.61 -42.92
CA ALA A 637 -17.46 16.02 -43.19
C ALA A 637 -17.56 16.83 -41.89
N LEU A 638 -16.95 18.02 -41.88
CA LEU A 638 -16.98 18.90 -40.73
C LEU A 638 -18.40 19.45 -40.52
N ALA A 639 -19.04 19.10 -39.40
CA ALA A 639 -20.36 19.62 -39.05
C ALA A 639 -20.29 20.98 -38.34
N TYR A 640 -19.35 21.13 -37.40
CA TYR A 640 -19.17 22.36 -36.64
C TYR A 640 -17.77 22.47 -36.03
N ILE A 641 -17.40 23.69 -35.62
CA ILE A 641 -16.22 23.97 -34.80
C ILE A 641 -16.67 24.64 -33.51
N CYS A 642 -16.36 24.04 -32.36
CA CYS A 642 -16.65 24.59 -31.04
C CYS A 642 -15.36 25.01 -30.35
N PHE A 643 -15.18 26.32 -30.16
CA PHE A 643 -13.99 26.84 -29.50
C PHE A 643 -14.02 26.60 -27.99
N THR A 644 -12.95 25.99 -27.49
CA THR A 644 -12.72 25.75 -26.06
C THR A 644 -11.60 26.64 -25.53
N SER A 645 -11.59 26.88 -24.22
CA SER A 645 -10.48 27.59 -23.57
C SER A 645 -9.22 26.74 -23.66
N GLY A 646 -8.35 27.04 -24.63
CA GLY A 646 -7.06 26.35 -24.73
C GLY A 646 -6.22 26.58 -23.48
N SER A 647 -5.45 25.56 -23.08
CA SER A 647 -4.55 25.60 -21.91
C SER A 647 -3.52 26.73 -21.93
N THR A 648 -3.29 27.37 -23.08
CA THR A 648 -2.37 28.49 -23.29
C THR A 648 -3.05 29.86 -23.21
N GLY A 649 -4.35 29.92 -22.88
CA GLY A 649 -5.16 31.14 -22.85
C GLY A 649 -5.67 31.60 -24.23
N ARG A 650 -5.22 30.96 -25.32
CA ARG A 650 -5.77 31.15 -26.67
C ARG A 650 -6.84 30.10 -26.96
N PRO A 651 -8.05 30.48 -27.42
CA PRO A 651 -9.08 29.52 -27.80
C PRO A 651 -8.60 28.52 -28.87
N LYS A 652 -9.06 27.27 -28.78
CA LYS A 652 -8.81 26.21 -29.77
C LYS A 652 -10.15 25.66 -30.28
N GLY A 653 -10.33 25.66 -31.60
CA GLY A 653 -11.52 25.18 -32.30
C GLY A 653 -11.33 23.78 -32.86
#